data_AF-M5TVL9-F1
#
_entry.id   AF-M5TVL9-F1
#
_cell.length_a   1.000
_cell.length_b   1.000
_cell.length_c   1.000
_cell.angle_alpha   90.00
_cell.angle_beta   90.00
_cell.angle_gamma   90.00
#
_symmetry.space_group_name_H-M   'P 1'
#
loop_
_entity.id
_entity.type
_entity.pdbx_description
1 polymer ?
#
loop_
_entity_poly.entity_id
_entity_poly.type
_entity_poly.pdbx_seq_one_letter_code
_entity_poly.pdbx_strand_id
1 'polypeptide(L)'
;MEDGNIDSIRNYHRCSASEVANEWQTSLERGLSTADVEQRLQHYGPNRLQGGKDVRWYEVLRRQFVDVLIAILLVAAVVSLAVGEFADAVTIFAIVILNGALGFVQEWKAERSLVALREMLTPTCRVIRDGNEQTVDANTLVPGDIVLFESGDRIAADLRIAESSHLRVDESALTGESVSVSKSSATIDHDVALAERSNMAWMGTAVTHGRGIGIVVGTGGNSEFGRIASLTEGIASDTTPLQQKLAVLGRYLGFVAVGISFVVALTGWMLGKPLLEMFLTGVSLAVAVVPEGLPAVVTLTLALGVRSMVRRKALLRRLRAAEGLGAATVVCTDKTGTLTQNQMTVQRIWQFGREVDVTGVGYDPLGHFEVSGERIDYRHDLPLQELLRSAVLCNHGTVRREDGVWKHYGEPTECALIVAALKAWMDIDGVSRLVNEFAFDSTRKRMSVIEQVGDNWIAHVKGAPEVILPRCSHLLEGGGGAPARIREMSDSDRNQVAEAVESIASSGLRTLAIARRNLGHDHACDADEVEQSLTLLGVVGMMDPPRPEVADAVALAGTAGIRVVMITGDSAATALAIARKIGLPSETALVGSQLDGISDAELSERIRGDVLFARTTPEQKLRIVNAFQAQGHIVGMTGDGVNDAPALKKADIGIAMGERGTDVAKGAADIVLTDDNFSSIIGAVEEGRRQYDNIQKFVRYLLSSNTGEVVAIFLNIVMGGPLLFLPVQILWMNLVTDGLTA
;
A
#
# COMPACT_ATOMS: atom_id res chain seq x y z
N MET A 1 16.08 6.40 50.63
CA MET A 1 17.41 6.60 50.03
C MET A 1 17.51 5.59 48.90
N GLU A 2 17.36 5.91 47.62
CA GLU A 2 17.16 7.14 46.87
C GLU A 2 15.98 6.92 45.92
N ASP A 3 14.89 7.65 46.12
CA ASP A 3 13.86 7.84 45.08
C ASP A 3 14.38 8.94 44.15
N GLY A 4 15.06 8.54 43.09
CA GLY A 4 15.62 9.43 42.08
C GLY A 4 14.70 9.62 40.88
N ASN A 5 13.90 10.69 40.92
CA ASN A 5 13.42 11.48 39.78
C ASN A 5 12.82 10.73 38.55
N ILE A 6 11.50 10.55 38.55
CA ILE A 6 10.68 10.37 37.33
C ILE A 6 10.12 11.72 36.82
N ASP A 7 10.55 12.85 37.38
CA ASP A 7 10.13 14.20 36.95
C ASP A 7 11.15 14.87 36.01
N SER A 8 10.91 14.78 34.71
CA SER A 8 10.75 15.95 33.83
C SER A 8 10.58 15.48 32.40
N ILE A 9 9.49 15.90 31.76
CA ILE A 9 9.47 16.06 30.31
C ILE A 9 10.56 17.10 30.03
N ARG A 10 11.79 16.66 29.75
CA ARG A 10 12.85 17.58 29.34
C ARG A 10 12.38 18.25 28.06
N ASN A 11 12.28 19.56 28.13
CA ASN A 11 11.80 20.41 27.05
C ASN A 11 12.87 20.51 25.97
N TYR A 12 13.11 19.44 25.21
CA TYR A 12 14.12 19.41 24.14
C TYR A 12 13.90 20.51 23.09
N HIS A 13 12.68 21.04 22.96
CA HIS A 13 12.37 22.22 22.15
C HIS A 13 13.13 23.50 22.58
N ARG A 14 13.61 23.57 23.83
CA ARG A 14 14.41 24.70 24.33
C ARG A 14 15.91 24.55 24.08
N CYS A 15 16.35 23.32 23.83
CA CYS A 15 17.76 23.02 23.60
C CYS A 15 18.09 23.14 22.11
N SER A 16 19.28 23.63 21.81
CA SER A 16 19.87 23.55 20.47
C SER A 16 20.16 22.09 20.10
N ALA A 17 20.20 21.79 18.81
CA ALA A 17 20.50 20.44 18.34
C ALA A 17 21.88 19.95 18.84
N SER A 18 22.86 20.85 18.95
CA SER A 18 24.19 20.54 19.47
C SER A 18 24.18 20.17 20.96
N GLU A 19 23.37 20.83 21.78
CA GLU A 19 23.20 20.48 23.20
C GLU A 19 22.56 19.10 23.36
N VAL A 20 21.52 18.82 22.57
CA VAL A 20 20.85 17.50 22.57
C VAL A 20 21.79 16.40 22.08
N ALA A 21 22.62 16.68 21.06
CA ALA A 21 23.62 15.74 20.56
C ALA A 21 24.68 15.42 21.64
N ASN A 22 25.14 16.43 22.37
CA ASN A 22 26.09 16.25 23.48
C ASN A 22 25.48 15.48 24.65
N GLU A 23 24.23 15.75 25.00
CA GLU A 23 23.50 15.04 26.06
C GLU A 23 23.38 13.54 25.75
N TRP A 24 22.96 13.22 24.51
CA TRP A 24 22.85 11.85 24.05
C TRP A 24 24.18 11.25 23.57
N GLN A 25 25.30 11.95 23.73
CA GLN A 25 26.63 11.52 23.30
C GLN A 25 26.65 10.98 21.85
N THR A 26 26.00 11.70 20.93
CA THR A 26 25.85 11.33 19.52
C THR A 26 26.50 12.37 18.61
N SER A 27 26.96 11.95 17.42
CA SER A 27 27.49 12.85 16.41
C SER A 27 26.44 13.17 15.36
N LEU A 28 26.24 14.45 15.04
CA LEU A 28 25.30 14.85 13.97
C LEU A 28 25.74 14.37 12.58
N GLU A 29 27.04 14.26 12.34
CA GLU A 29 27.59 13.80 11.05
C GLU A 29 27.76 12.29 10.99
N ARG A 30 28.16 11.65 12.10
CA ARG A 30 28.48 10.22 12.12
C ARG A 30 27.41 9.33 12.74
N GLY A 31 26.47 9.89 13.48
CA GLY A 31 25.50 9.14 14.27
C GLY A 31 26.11 8.33 15.41
N LEU A 32 25.35 7.35 15.90
CA LEU A 32 25.77 6.40 16.94
C LEU A 32 26.63 5.27 16.34
N SER A 33 27.42 4.61 17.18
CA SER A 33 28.09 3.36 16.81
C SER A 33 27.16 2.16 16.98
N THR A 34 27.39 1.08 16.21
CA THR A 34 26.61 -0.16 16.36
C THR A 34 26.62 -0.70 17.81
N ALA A 35 27.73 -0.56 18.53
CA ALA A 35 27.85 -0.99 19.93
C ALA A 35 26.98 -0.15 20.88
N ASP A 36 26.91 1.16 20.68
CA ASP A 36 26.08 2.06 21.50
C ASP A 36 24.59 1.75 21.30
N VAL A 37 24.19 1.42 20.07
CA VAL A 37 22.82 1.05 19.74
C VAL A 37 22.39 -0.21 20.50
N GLU A 38 23.20 -1.28 20.47
CA GLU A 38 22.90 -2.53 21.19
C GLU A 38 22.75 -2.30 22.70
N GLN A 39 23.64 -1.51 23.30
CA GLN A 39 23.59 -1.20 24.72
C GLN A 39 22.33 -0.38 25.08
N ARG A 40 21.99 0.62 24.26
CA ARG A 40 20.79 1.44 24.48
C ARG A 40 19.50 0.65 24.25
N LEU A 41 19.49 -0.28 23.30
CA LEU A 41 18.33 -1.12 23.04
C LEU A 41 18.02 -2.05 24.24
N GLN A 42 19.06 -2.54 24.93
CA GLN A 42 18.89 -3.30 26.17
C GLN A 42 18.37 -2.43 27.33
N HIS A 43 18.73 -1.14 27.38
CA HIS A 43 18.35 -0.24 28.46
C HIS A 43 16.96 0.40 28.27
N TYR A 44 16.70 0.98 27.10
CA TYR A 44 15.46 1.68 26.78
C TYR A 44 14.38 0.77 26.19
N GLY A 45 14.77 -0.43 25.75
CA GLY A 45 13.88 -1.34 25.02
C GLY A 45 13.66 -0.92 23.57
N PRO A 46 12.93 -1.74 22.79
CA PRO A 46 12.61 -1.44 21.40
C PRO A 46 11.66 -0.25 21.28
N ASN A 47 11.79 0.52 20.20
CA ASN A 47 10.90 1.60 19.82
C ASN A 47 9.55 1.06 19.31
N ARG A 48 8.75 0.52 20.23
CA ARG A 48 7.42 -0.04 19.95
C ARG A 48 6.42 0.60 20.90
N LEU A 49 5.32 1.10 20.34
CA LEU A 49 4.12 1.41 21.13
C LEU A 49 3.67 0.11 21.81
N GLN A 50 3.18 0.17 23.05
CA GLN A 50 2.58 -0.99 23.69
C GLN A 50 1.28 -1.36 22.94
N GLY A 51 1.43 -2.11 21.84
CA GLY A 51 0.31 -2.74 21.16
C GLY A 51 -0.20 -3.87 22.03
N GLY A 52 -1.52 -4.12 21.98
CA GLY A 52 -2.23 -5.08 22.83
C GLY A 52 -1.39 -6.30 23.18
N LYS A 53 -1.24 -6.53 24.49
CA LYS A 53 -0.36 -7.52 25.12
C LYS A 53 -0.28 -8.79 24.28
N ASP A 54 0.94 -9.22 23.94
CA ASP A 54 1.16 -10.54 23.35
C ASP A 54 0.34 -11.55 24.12
N VAL A 55 -0.53 -12.28 23.42
CA VAL A 55 -1.45 -13.21 24.06
C VAL A 55 -0.59 -14.25 24.76
N ARG A 56 -0.61 -14.23 26.10
CA ARG A 56 0.24 -15.12 26.89
C ARG A 56 -0.39 -16.50 26.89
N TRP A 57 0.43 -17.54 26.85
CA TRP A 57 -0.03 -18.93 26.78
C TRP A 57 -1.06 -19.28 27.87
N TYR A 58 -0.90 -18.73 29.08
CA TYR A 58 -1.82 -18.98 30.18
C TYR A 58 -3.19 -18.29 30.00
N GLU A 59 -3.26 -17.19 29.24
CA GLU A 59 -4.53 -16.52 28.93
C GLU A 59 -5.34 -17.34 27.94
N VAL A 60 -4.67 -17.89 26.92
CA VAL A 60 -5.25 -18.88 26.00
C VAL A 60 -5.76 -20.08 26.79
N LEU A 61 -4.92 -20.66 27.65
CA LEU A 61 -5.32 -21.80 28.48
C LEU A 61 -6.53 -21.49 29.37
N ARG A 62 -6.58 -20.30 29.99
CA ARG A 62 -7.72 -19.92 30.84
C ARG A 62 -9.02 -19.82 30.04
N ARG A 63 -9.00 -19.26 28.84
CA ARG A 63 -10.20 -19.12 27.99
C ARG A 63 -10.86 -20.47 27.71
N GLN A 64 -10.05 -21.53 27.58
CA GLN A 64 -10.51 -22.89 27.38
C GLN A 64 -11.30 -23.50 28.56
N PHE A 65 -11.36 -22.85 29.73
CA PHE A 65 -12.11 -23.36 30.90
C PHE A 65 -13.23 -22.42 31.37
N VAL A 66 -13.43 -21.27 30.71
CA VAL A 66 -14.40 -20.23 31.13
C VAL A 66 -15.70 -20.30 30.32
N ASP A 67 -15.83 -21.28 29.43
CA ASP A 67 -17.04 -21.46 28.63
C ASP A 67 -18.23 -21.99 29.46
N VAL A 68 -19.45 -21.54 29.12
CA VAL A 68 -20.69 -21.91 29.80
C VAL A 68 -20.94 -23.43 29.74
N LEU A 69 -20.62 -24.09 28.63
CA LEU A 69 -20.80 -25.53 28.45
C LEU A 69 -19.83 -26.32 29.33
N ILE A 70 -18.59 -25.85 29.45
CA ILE A 70 -17.59 -26.45 30.34
C ILE A 70 -17.99 -26.27 31.80
N ALA A 71 -18.55 -25.11 32.16
CA ALA A 71 -19.12 -24.90 33.49
C ALA A 71 -20.27 -25.88 33.76
N ILE A 72 -21.16 -26.13 32.80
CA ILE A 72 -22.25 -27.11 32.92
C ILE A 72 -21.69 -28.53 33.08
N LEU A 73 -20.66 -28.91 32.32
CA LEU A 73 -19.99 -30.20 32.44
C LEU A 73 -19.31 -30.37 33.81
N LEU A 74 -18.65 -29.33 34.32
CA LEU A 74 -18.05 -29.33 35.66
C LEU A 74 -19.11 -29.50 36.74
N VAL A 75 -20.27 -28.84 36.62
CA VAL A 75 -21.41 -29.04 37.52
C VAL A 75 -21.92 -30.48 37.42
N ALA A 76 -22.07 -31.04 36.21
CA ALA A 76 -22.48 -32.43 36.02
C ALA A 76 -21.49 -33.43 36.64
N ALA A 77 -20.18 -33.18 36.52
CA ALA A 77 -19.14 -33.99 37.17
C ALA A 77 -19.25 -33.96 38.70
N VAL A 78 -19.49 -32.79 39.29
CA VAL A 78 -19.68 -32.63 40.74
C VAL A 78 -20.96 -33.34 41.21
N VAL A 79 -22.06 -33.24 40.46
CA VAL A 79 -23.32 -33.94 40.77
C VAL A 79 -23.12 -35.46 40.70
N SER A 80 -22.47 -35.97 39.66
CA SER A 80 -22.15 -37.40 39.51
C SER A 80 -21.29 -37.92 40.68
N LEU A 81 -20.29 -37.14 41.10
CA LEU A 81 -19.45 -37.46 42.26
C LEU A 81 -20.27 -37.52 43.56
N ALA A 82 -21.22 -36.58 43.75
CA ALA A 82 -22.08 -36.52 44.93
C ALA A 82 -23.06 -37.70 45.02
N VAL A 83 -23.47 -38.27 43.88
CA VAL A 83 -24.35 -39.45 43.82
C VAL A 83 -23.57 -40.76 44.02
N GLY A 84 -22.23 -40.71 44.00
CA GLY A 84 -21.35 -41.87 44.22
C GLY A 84 -20.89 -42.55 42.93
N GLU A 85 -21.18 -41.99 41.76
CA GLU A 85 -20.77 -42.52 40.46
C GLU A 85 -19.38 -42.00 40.07
N PHE A 86 -18.36 -42.50 40.78
CA PHE A 86 -16.98 -42.05 40.62
C PHE A 86 -16.43 -42.23 39.20
N ALA A 87 -16.86 -43.28 38.49
CA ALA A 87 -16.42 -43.56 37.13
C ALA A 87 -16.89 -42.48 36.13
N ASP A 88 -18.13 -42.01 36.27
CA ASP A 88 -18.74 -41.02 35.39
C ASP A 88 -18.16 -39.63 35.65
N ALA A 89 -17.97 -39.28 36.93
CA ALA A 89 -17.31 -38.03 37.33
C ALA A 89 -15.86 -37.94 36.77
N VAL A 90 -15.07 -39.02 36.89
CA VAL A 90 -13.71 -39.08 36.33
C VAL A 90 -13.74 -38.96 34.80
N THR A 91 -14.71 -39.59 34.14
CA THR A 91 -14.86 -39.53 32.68
C THR A 91 -15.17 -38.12 32.20
N ILE A 92 -16.10 -37.41 32.85
CA ILE A 92 -16.43 -36.02 32.52
C ILE A 92 -15.21 -35.11 32.76
N PHE A 93 -14.48 -35.31 33.86
CA PHE A 93 -13.29 -34.52 34.14
C PHE A 93 -12.19 -34.75 33.09
N ALA A 94 -11.98 -35.99 32.65
CA ALA A 94 -11.04 -36.33 31.58
C ALA A 94 -11.44 -35.67 30.25
N ILE A 95 -12.74 -35.64 29.92
CA ILE A 95 -13.28 -34.95 28.75
C ILE A 95 -12.96 -33.46 28.79
N VAL A 96 -13.24 -32.79 29.92
CA VAL A 96 -12.98 -31.35 30.08
C VAL A 96 -11.49 -31.02 29.93
N ILE A 97 -10.60 -31.83 30.54
CA ILE A 97 -9.14 -31.67 30.41
C ILE A 97 -8.69 -31.86 28.97
N LEU A 98 -9.15 -32.92 28.30
CA LEU A 98 -8.79 -33.23 26.93
C LEU A 98 -9.24 -32.13 25.97
N ASN A 99 -10.49 -31.67 26.12
CA ASN A 99 -11.03 -30.57 25.33
C ASN A 99 -10.21 -29.29 25.50
N GLY A 100 -9.95 -28.90 26.76
CA GLY A 100 -9.16 -27.71 27.05
C GLY A 100 -7.71 -27.79 26.53
N ALA A 101 -7.09 -28.97 26.58
CA ALA A 101 -5.74 -29.19 26.05
C ALA A 101 -5.70 -29.09 24.52
N LEU A 102 -6.65 -29.73 23.82
CA LEU A 102 -6.75 -29.68 22.37
C LEU A 102 -7.09 -28.27 21.87
N GLY A 103 -8.07 -27.61 22.50
CA GLY A 103 -8.42 -26.22 22.23
C GLY A 103 -7.24 -25.28 22.44
N PHE A 104 -6.49 -25.45 23.54
CA PHE A 104 -5.25 -24.69 23.79
C PHE A 104 -4.21 -24.89 22.69
N VAL A 105 -3.93 -26.12 22.28
CA VAL A 105 -2.92 -26.40 21.23
C VAL A 105 -3.34 -25.78 19.90
N GLN A 106 -4.62 -25.89 19.52
CA GLN A 106 -5.16 -25.33 18.29
C GLN A 106 -5.12 -23.80 18.28
N GLU A 107 -5.64 -23.15 19.34
CA GLU A 107 -5.66 -21.68 19.47
C GLU A 107 -4.22 -21.12 19.57
N TRP A 108 -3.34 -21.77 20.35
CA TRP A 108 -1.95 -21.34 20.49
C TRP A 108 -1.17 -21.41 19.18
N LYS A 109 -1.35 -22.48 18.40
CA LYS A 109 -0.72 -22.62 17.09
C LYS A 109 -1.22 -21.56 16.11
N ALA A 110 -2.51 -21.24 16.16
CA ALA A 110 -3.11 -20.19 15.36
C ALA A 110 -2.53 -18.81 15.74
N GLU A 111 -2.52 -18.46 17.01
CA GLU A 111 -1.97 -17.18 17.52
C GLU A 111 -0.48 -17.01 17.16
N ARG A 112 0.36 -18.03 17.35
CA ARG A 112 1.78 -17.95 16.94
C ARG A 112 1.97 -17.70 15.45
N SER A 113 1.11 -18.30 14.62
CA SER A 113 1.17 -18.09 13.17
C SER A 113 0.82 -16.64 12.81
N LEU A 114 -0.12 -16.04 13.53
CA LEU A 114 -0.50 -14.64 13.37
C LEU A 114 0.59 -13.67 13.84
N VAL A 115 1.26 -13.96 14.96
CA VAL A 115 2.37 -13.15 15.49
C VAL A 115 3.52 -13.13 14.49
N ALA A 116 3.94 -14.28 13.97
CA ALA A 116 5.02 -14.36 12.99
C ALA A 116 4.73 -13.56 11.70
N LEU A 117 3.46 -13.49 11.29
CA LEU A 117 3.02 -12.66 10.15
C LEU A 117 3.05 -11.15 10.48
N ARG A 118 2.74 -10.75 11.73
CA ARG A 118 2.83 -9.35 12.18
C ARG A 118 4.26 -8.84 12.27
N GLU A 119 5.22 -9.71 12.58
CA GLU A 119 6.66 -9.35 12.64
C GLU A 119 7.23 -9.03 11.25
N MET A 120 6.56 -9.41 10.15
CA MET A 120 6.95 -9.05 8.79
C MET A 120 6.54 -7.61 8.39
N LEU A 121 5.86 -6.87 9.27
CA LEU A 121 5.24 -5.56 8.97
C LEU A 121 5.93 -4.36 9.62
N THR A 122 7.14 -4.55 10.16
CA THR A 122 7.79 -3.49 10.92
C THR A 122 8.21 -2.35 9.99
N PRO A 123 7.81 -1.10 10.30
CA PRO A 123 8.26 0.05 9.52
C PRO A 123 9.78 0.17 9.58
N THR A 124 10.38 0.64 8.49
CA THR A 124 11.81 0.95 8.44
C THR A 124 12.00 2.46 8.46
N CYS A 125 13.19 2.91 8.83
CA CYS A 125 13.55 4.32 8.84
C CYS A 125 15.01 4.47 8.43
N ARG A 126 15.36 5.64 7.90
CA ARG A 126 16.75 5.97 7.53
C ARG A 126 17.45 6.62 8.70
N VAL A 127 18.63 6.11 9.02
CA VAL A 127 19.47 6.61 10.09
C VAL A 127 20.90 6.82 9.60
N ILE A 128 21.62 7.69 10.28
CA ILE A 128 23.08 7.74 10.21
C ILE A 128 23.60 6.94 11.41
N ARG A 129 24.36 5.87 11.14
CA ARG A 129 25.17 5.19 12.18
C ARG A 129 26.51 4.81 11.58
N ASP A 130 27.56 4.86 12.39
CA ASP A 130 28.95 4.61 11.98
C ASP A 130 29.40 5.44 10.76
N GLY A 131 28.85 6.65 10.57
CA GLY A 131 29.19 7.55 9.47
C GLY A 131 28.47 7.29 8.15
N ASN A 132 27.60 6.28 8.08
CA ASN A 132 26.91 5.91 6.84
C ASN A 132 25.40 6.01 7.00
N GLU A 133 24.73 6.44 5.94
CA GLU A 133 23.28 6.35 5.82
C GLU A 133 22.88 4.88 5.64
N GLN A 134 21.95 4.41 6.47
CA GLN A 134 21.44 3.04 6.43
C GLN A 134 19.96 2.99 6.76
N THR A 135 19.25 2.05 6.14
CA THR A 135 17.85 1.78 6.44
C THR A 135 17.76 0.69 7.50
N VAL A 136 17.15 1.01 8.64
CA VAL A 136 17.01 0.09 9.79
C VAL A 136 15.54 -0.12 10.16
N ASP A 137 15.25 -1.22 10.85
CA ASP A 137 13.94 -1.45 11.46
C ASP A 137 13.68 -0.36 12.51
N ALA A 138 12.54 0.33 12.41
CA ALA A 138 12.15 1.41 13.30
C ALA A 138 12.05 0.97 14.77
N ASN A 139 11.79 -0.31 15.07
CA ASN A 139 11.80 -0.86 16.42
C ASN A 139 13.22 -0.87 17.05
N THR A 140 14.26 -0.80 16.22
CA THR A 140 15.67 -0.76 16.69
C THR A 140 16.16 0.67 16.92
N LEU A 141 15.31 1.69 16.72
CA LEU A 141 15.64 3.06 17.07
C LEU A 141 15.81 3.22 18.58
N VAL A 142 16.84 3.96 18.97
CA VAL A 142 17.13 4.29 20.35
C VAL A 142 17.32 5.80 20.52
N PRO A 143 17.10 6.35 21.73
CA PRO A 143 17.43 7.75 21.99
C PRO A 143 18.88 8.08 21.59
N GLY A 144 19.07 9.18 20.88
CA GLY A 144 20.34 9.63 20.31
C GLY A 144 20.65 9.19 18.87
N ASP A 145 19.84 8.30 18.27
CA ASP A 145 19.95 8.02 16.83
C ASP A 145 19.71 9.29 16.01
N ILE A 146 20.41 9.42 14.88
CA ILE A 146 20.18 10.49 13.90
C ILE A 146 19.31 9.93 12.78
N VAL A 147 18.11 10.47 12.63
CA VAL A 147 17.11 10.04 11.65
C VAL A 147 17.03 11.05 10.53
N LEU A 148 17.07 10.57 9.28
CA LEU A 148 16.77 11.38 8.11
C LEU A 148 15.34 11.09 7.66
N PHE A 149 14.59 12.15 7.37
CA PHE A 149 13.20 12.04 6.94
C PHE A 149 12.88 13.06 5.86
N GLU A 150 12.10 12.65 4.86
CA GLU A 150 11.67 13.49 3.75
C GLU A 150 10.18 13.36 3.47
N SER A 151 9.70 14.11 2.48
CA SER A 151 8.29 14.15 2.09
C SER A 151 7.76 12.73 1.84
N GLY A 152 6.75 12.33 2.61
CA GLY A 152 6.18 10.98 2.56
C GLY A 152 6.62 10.06 3.70
N ASP A 153 7.70 10.36 4.40
CA ASP A 153 8.14 9.54 5.52
C ASP A 153 7.21 9.73 6.73
N ARG A 154 7.04 8.66 7.51
CA ARG A 154 6.50 8.77 8.86
C ARG A 154 7.65 8.99 9.82
N ILE A 155 7.42 9.90 10.76
CA ILE A 155 8.34 10.11 11.86
C ILE A 155 8.26 8.90 12.79
N ALA A 156 9.34 8.12 12.83
CA ALA A 156 9.39 6.82 13.50
C ALA A 156 9.55 6.89 15.02
N ALA A 157 9.99 8.02 15.56
CA ALA A 157 10.20 8.30 16.97
C ALA A 157 10.09 9.82 17.21
N ASP A 158 10.00 10.30 18.44
CA ASP A 158 10.02 11.74 18.69
C ASP A 158 11.42 12.29 18.44
N LEU A 159 11.51 13.33 17.61
CA LEU A 159 12.77 13.90 17.12
C LEU A 159 12.92 15.37 17.52
N ARG A 160 14.13 15.75 17.92
CA ARG A 160 14.59 17.14 17.92
C ARG A 160 15.22 17.45 16.56
N ILE A 161 14.66 18.41 15.82
CA ILE A 161 15.10 18.74 14.45
C ILE A 161 16.46 19.45 14.47
N ALA A 162 17.47 18.83 13.88
CA ALA A 162 18.80 19.41 13.70
C ALA A 162 18.88 20.26 12.42
N GLU A 163 18.29 19.78 11.33
CA GLU A 163 18.25 20.47 10.05
C GLU A 163 16.87 20.35 9.40
N SER A 164 16.47 21.39 8.66
CA SER A 164 15.18 21.42 7.95
C SER A 164 15.29 22.24 6.67
N SER A 165 14.75 21.72 5.57
CA SER A 165 14.64 22.41 4.28
C SER A 165 13.20 22.37 3.80
N HIS A 166 12.50 23.52 3.86
CA HIS A 166 11.08 23.66 3.51
C HIS A 166 10.16 22.61 4.18
N LEU A 167 10.54 22.17 5.38
CA LEU A 167 9.93 21.04 6.07
C LEU A 167 8.53 21.41 6.57
N ARG A 168 7.55 20.60 6.21
CA ARG A 168 6.17 20.64 6.72
C ARG A 168 5.74 19.26 7.17
N VAL A 169 5.08 19.19 8.32
CA VAL A 169 4.64 17.94 8.93
C VAL A 169 3.15 18.05 9.25
N ASP A 170 2.38 17.04 8.87
CA ASP A 170 1.00 16.85 9.31
C ASP A 170 1.00 16.19 10.70
N GLU A 171 0.61 17.00 11.69
CA GLU A 171 0.52 16.62 13.09
C GLU A 171 -0.91 16.35 13.54
N SER A 172 -1.86 16.22 12.60
CA SER A 172 -3.29 16.00 12.87
C SER A 172 -3.52 14.76 13.74
N ALA A 173 -2.69 13.73 13.59
CA ALA A 173 -2.76 12.52 14.38
C ALA A 173 -2.54 12.74 15.89
N LEU A 174 -1.88 13.84 16.26
CA LEU A 174 -1.51 14.15 17.64
C LEU A 174 -2.23 15.40 18.17
N THR A 175 -2.45 16.39 17.31
CA THR A 175 -3.00 17.71 17.67
C THR A 175 -4.47 17.87 17.29
N GLY A 176 -4.97 17.06 16.35
CA GLY A 176 -6.30 17.20 15.75
C GLY A 176 -6.40 18.31 14.69
N GLU A 177 -5.35 19.11 14.49
CA GLU A 177 -5.34 20.17 13.48
C GLU A 177 -4.96 19.60 12.11
N SER A 178 -5.83 19.78 11.11
CA SER A 178 -5.65 19.16 9.78
C SER A 178 -4.65 19.91 8.87
N VAL A 179 -4.11 21.04 9.32
CA VAL A 179 -3.18 21.86 8.51
C VAL A 179 -1.75 21.46 8.85
N SER A 180 -0.93 21.20 7.82
CA SER A 180 0.49 20.90 8.04
C SER A 180 1.23 22.08 8.66
N VAL A 181 2.03 21.79 9.67
CA VAL A 181 2.81 22.77 10.43
C VAL A 181 4.21 22.90 9.82
N SER A 182 4.68 24.14 9.65
CA SER A 182 6.06 24.40 9.20
C SER A 182 7.05 24.11 10.32
N LYS A 183 8.14 23.43 9.99
CA LYS A 183 9.17 23.02 10.95
C LYS A 183 10.50 23.75 10.73
N SER A 184 11.27 23.92 11.80
CA SER A 184 12.54 24.67 11.85
C SER A 184 13.50 24.04 12.86
N SER A 185 14.81 24.19 12.69
CA SER A 185 15.80 23.73 13.69
C SER A 185 16.02 24.71 14.86
N ALA A 186 15.53 25.95 14.77
CA ALA A 186 15.73 26.99 15.77
C ALA A 186 15.18 26.62 17.16
N THR A 187 15.82 27.11 18.23
CA THR A 187 15.34 26.92 19.61
C THR A 187 14.09 27.75 19.90
N ILE A 188 13.27 27.27 20.83
CA ILE A 188 12.08 27.98 21.32
C ILE A 188 12.28 28.24 22.81
N ASP A 189 12.48 29.50 23.20
CA ASP A 189 12.97 29.85 24.55
C ASP A 189 11.90 29.82 25.66
N HIS A 190 10.62 29.74 25.28
CA HIS A 190 9.47 29.80 26.20
C HIS A 190 8.61 28.53 26.11
N ASP A 191 7.76 28.32 27.12
CA ASP A 191 6.87 27.16 27.14
C ASP A 191 5.75 27.34 26.12
N VAL A 192 5.74 26.46 25.12
CA VAL A 192 4.74 26.46 24.05
C VAL A 192 3.97 25.15 24.05
N ALA A 193 2.71 25.23 23.62
CA ALA A 193 1.87 24.06 23.46
C ALA A 193 2.51 23.06 22.47
N LEU A 194 2.13 21.78 22.57
CA LEU A 194 2.75 20.73 21.76
C LEU A 194 2.68 21.03 20.25
N ALA A 195 1.55 21.56 19.77
CA ALA A 195 1.33 21.95 18.38
C ALA A 195 2.23 23.10 17.90
N GLU A 196 2.69 23.95 18.81
CA GLU A 196 3.52 25.12 18.51
C GLU A 196 5.04 24.82 18.53
N ARG A 197 5.42 23.60 18.93
CA ARG A 197 6.82 23.13 18.95
C ARG A 197 7.31 22.81 17.54
N SER A 198 7.54 23.87 16.75
CA SER A 198 7.99 23.78 15.35
C SER A 198 9.37 23.15 15.16
N ASN A 199 10.13 22.94 16.23
CA ASN A 199 11.47 22.34 16.20
C ASN A 199 11.53 20.89 16.70
N MET A 200 10.35 20.31 16.91
CA MET A 200 10.13 18.91 17.20
C MET A 200 9.36 18.27 16.04
N ALA A 201 9.61 16.99 15.79
CA ALA A 201 8.79 16.14 14.94
C ALA A 201 8.36 14.91 15.74
N TRP A 202 7.08 14.55 15.70
CA TRP A 202 6.51 13.59 16.65
C TRP A 202 6.29 12.21 16.04
N MET A 203 6.49 11.15 16.81
CA MET A 203 6.23 9.77 16.41
C MET A 203 4.81 9.64 15.83
N GLY A 204 4.70 8.99 14.67
CA GLY A 204 3.42 8.75 14.01
C GLY A 204 2.87 9.93 13.19
N THR A 205 3.52 11.09 13.23
CA THR A 205 3.23 12.22 12.32
C THR A 205 3.87 12.01 10.95
N ALA A 206 3.41 12.77 9.97
CA ALA A 206 3.67 12.56 8.55
C ALA A 206 4.39 13.76 7.94
N VAL A 207 5.52 13.56 7.27
CA VAL A 207 6.16 14.65 6.53
C VAL A 207 5.38 14.90 5.25
N THR A 208 4.77 16.08 5.11
CA THR A 208 3.98 16.43 3.92
C THR A 208 4.81 17.13 2.86
N HIS A 209 5.86 17.86 3.25
CA HIS A 209 6.74 18.56 2.32
C HIS A 209 8.14 18.79 2.90
N GLY A 210 9.15 18.91 2.04
CA GLY A 210 10.54 19.16 2.42
C GLY A 210 11.27 17.92 2.95
N ARG A 211 12.43 18.18 3.58
CA ARG A 211 13.28 17.17 4.24
C ARG A 211 13.90 17.70 5.52
N GLY A 212 14.30 16.80 6.42
CA GLY A 212 14.95 17.15 7.68
C GLY A 212 15.82 16.04 8.25
N ILE A 213 16.66 16.45 9.20
CA ILE A 213 17.50 15.57 10.01
C ILE A 213 17.14 15.83 11.47
N GLY A 214 16.95 14.78 12.27
CA GLY A 214 16.57 14.92 13.66
C GLY A 214 17.21 13.89 14.58
N ILE A 215 17.42 14.27 15.84
CA ILE A 215 17.95 13.40 16.89
C ILE A 215 16.77 12.77 17.62
N VAL A 216 16.77 11.44 17.77
CA VAL A 216 15.75 10.74 18.56
C VAL A 216 15.85 11.13 20.02
N VAL A 217 14.76 11.66 20.57
CA VAL A 217 14.64 12.05 21.99
C VAL A 217 13.62 11.23 22.77
N GLY A 218 12.69 10.56 22.08
CA GLY A 218 11.67 9.72 22.70
C GLY A 218 11.27 8.55 21.80
N THR A 219 11.21 7.35 22.36
CA THR A 219 10.88 6.11 21.65
C THR A 219 9.72 5.38 22.33
N GLY A 220 8.95 4.60 21.56
CA GLY A 220 7.90 3.71 22.05
C GLY A 220 6.91 4.41 22.98
N GLY A 221 6.66 3.83 24.15
CA GLY A 221 5.77 4.40 25.18
C GLY A 221 6.23 5.74 25.76
N ASN A 222 7.50 6.12 25.58
CA ASN A 222 8.04 7.39 26.06
C ASN A 222 7.86 8.54 25.05
N SER A 223 7.39 8.25 23.83
CA SER A 223 7.00 9.28 22.87
C SER A 223 5.68 9.95 23.29
N GLU A 224 5.40 11.17 22.79
CA GLU A 224 4.14 11.87 23.04
C GLU A 224 2.95 11.07 22.50
N PHE A 225 3.10 10.47 21.31
CA PHE A 225 2.09 9.57 20.77
C PHE A 225 1.90 8.32 21.64
N GLY A 226 2.99 7.76 22.17
CA GLY A 226 2.95 6.62 23.09
C GLY A 226 2.26 6.92 24.42
N ARG A 227 2.47 8.11 24.97
CA ARG A 227 1.76 8.58 26.17
C ARG A 227 0.27 8.70 25.90
N ILE A 228 -0.14 9.34 24.80
CA ILE A 228 -1.56 9.45 24.43
C ILE A 228 -2.18 8.07 24.16
N ALA A 229 -1.46 7.19 23.46
CA ALA A 229 -1.91 5.82 23.21
C ALA A 229 -2.15 5.05 24.52
N SER A 230 -1.26 5.16 25.51
CA SER A 230 -1.43 4.52 26.83
C SER A 230 -2.67 5.04 27.59
N LEU A 231 -3.08 6.29 27.36
CA LEU A 231 -4.31 6.87 27.90
C LEU A 231 -5.58 6.39 27.16
N THR A 232 -5.42 5.84 25.96
CA THR A 232 -6.51 5.47 25.03
C THR A 232 -6.68 3.94 24.88
N GLU A 233 -5.87 3.12 25.56
CA GLU A 233 -5.86 1.64 25.52
C GLU A 233 -7.20 0.94 25.90
N GLY A 234 -8.28 1.68 26.11
CA GLY A 234 -9.63 1.18 26.37
C GLY A 234 -10.56 1.03 25.15
N ILE A 235 -10.15 1.40 23.92
CA ILE A 235 -11.01 1.26 22.73
C ILE A 235 -10.87 -0.16 22.16
N ALA A 236 -11.81 -1.03 22.49
CA ALA A 236 -11.86 -2.41 22.01
C ALA A 236 -11.94 -2.48 20.47
N SER A 237 -11.23 -3.46 19.89
CA SER A 237 -11.27 -3.76 18.46
C SER A 237 -12.64 -4.32 18.04
N ASP A 238 -13.23 -3.74 17.00
CA ASP A 238 -14.49 -4.22 16.41
C ASP A 238 -14.37 -5.64 15.81
N THR A 239 -15.46 -6.40 15.88
CA THR A 239 -15.57 -7.77 15.35
C THR A 239 -15.72 -7.80 13.83
N THR A 240 -15.19 -8.83 13.17
CA THR A 240 -15.31 -9.01 11.70
C THR A 240 -16.71 -9.45 11.28
N PRO A 241 -17.18 -9.14 10.06
CA PRO A 241 -18.48 -9.61 9.56
C PRO A 241 -18.61 -11.14 9.61
N LEU A 242 -17.56 -11.90 9.29
CA LEU A 242 -17.54 -13.36 9.44
C LEU A 242 -17.72 -13.76 10.90
N GLN A 243 -16.98 -13.16 11.84
CA GLN A 243 -17.13 -13.45 13.27
C GLN A 243 -18.54 -13.12 13.77
N GLN A 244 -19.16 -12.04 13.29
CA GLN A 244 -20.55 -11.72 13.63
C GLN A 244 -21.51 -12.80 13.14
N LYS A 245 -21.37 -13.25 11.89
CA LYS A 245 -22.19 -14.35 11.34
C LYS A 245 -21.97 -15.66 12.09
N LEU A 246 -20.72 -15.99 12.44
CA LEU A 246 -20.39 -17.18 13.22
C LEU A 246 -20.93 -17.10 14.65
N ALA A 247 -20.92 -15.92 15.28
CA ALA A 247 -21.52 -15.73 16.60
C ALA A 247 -23.04 -15.90 16.58
N VAL A 248 -23.71 -15.40 15.55
CA VAL A 248 -25.15 -15.62 15.34
C VAL A 248 -25.45 -17.10 15.14
N LEU A 249 -24.65 -17.78 14.31
CA LEU A 249 -24.75 -19.22 14.08
C LEU A 249 -24.54 -20.01 15.38
N GLY A 250 -23.50 -19.70 16.14
CA GLY A 250 -23.19 -20.36 17.41
C GLY A 250 -24.32 -20.17 18.44
N ARG A 251 -24.89 -18.96 18.53
CA ARG A 251 -26.03 -18.69 19.42
C ARG A 251 -27.27 -19.49 19.00
N TYR A 252 -27.56 -19.55 17.70
CA TYR A 252 -28.67 -20.33 17.18
C TYR A 252 -28.51 -21.83 17.47
N LEU A 253 -27.32 -22.38 17.22
CA LEU A 253 -26.99 -23.76 17.53
C LEU A 253 -27.09 -24.06 19.02
N GLY A 254 -26.62 -23.15 19.88
CA GLY A 254 -26.75 -23.30 21.34
C GLY A 254 -28.22 -23.39 21.79
N PHE A 255 -29.10 -22.55 21.23
CA PHE A 255 -30.54 -22.65 21.54
C PHE A 255 -31.16 -23.96 21.06
N VAL A 256 -30.81 -24.41 19.86
CA VAL A 256 -31.28 -25.70 19.31
C VAL A 256 -30.76 -26.86 20.17
N ALA A 257 -29.48 -26.84 20.56
CA ALA A 257 -28.84 -27.86 21.39
C ALA A 257 -29.56 -28.04 22.73
N VAL A 258 -29.82 -26.95 23.45
CA VAL A 258 -30.53 -26.97 24.73
C VAL A 258 -31.96 -27.48 24.56
N GLY A 259 -32.66 -27.03 23.51
CA GLY A 259 -34.02 -27.48 23.20
C GLY A 259 -34.10 -28.99 22.95
N ILE A 260 -33.22 -29.54 22.11
CA ILE A 260 -33.19 -30.98 21.81
C ILE A 260 -32.81 -31.78 23.06
N SER A 261 -31.81 -31.31 23.81
CA SER A 261 -31.36 -31.96 25.04
C SER A 261 -32.48 -32.06 26.09
N PHE A 262 -33.29 -31.01 26.22
CA PHE A 262 -34.46 -31.02 27.09
C PHE A 262 -35.52 -32.04 26.62
N VAL A 263 -35.84 -32.07 25.32
CA VAL A 263 -36.82 -33.01 24.76
C VAL A 263 -36.35 -34.45 24.93
N VAL A 264 -35.09 -34.75 24.66
CA VAL A 264 -34.51 -36.09 24.83
C VAL A 264 -34.57 -36.53 26.29
N ALA A 265 -34.12 -35.68 27.21
CA ALA A 265 -34.12 -36.00 28.64
C ALA A 265 -35.55 -36.24 29.16
N LEU A 266 -36.51 -35.42 28.75
CA LEU A 266 -37.92 -35.56 29.13
C LEU A 266 -38.53 -36.85 28.58
N THR A 267 -38.26 -37.17 27.31
CA THR A 267 -38.79 -38.37 26.65
C THR A 267 -38.22 -39.65 27.28
N GLY A 268 -36.91 -39.68 27.54
CA GLY A 268 -36.25 -40.81 28.19
C GLY A 268 -36.73 -41.02 29.63
N TRP A 269 -36.98 -39.93 30.37
CA TRP A 269 -37.58 -40.02 31.70
C TRP A 269 -39.02 -40.57 31.64
N MET A 270 -39.84 -40.12 30.68
CA MET A 270 -41.19 -40.67 30.46
C MET A 270 -41.18 -42.15 30.08
N LEU A 271 -40.11 -42.64 29.44
CA LEU A 271 -39.90 -44.06 29.11
C LEU A 271 -39.36 -44.88 30.30
N GLY A 272 -39.20 -44.28 31.48
CA GLY A 272 -38.79 -44.97 32.70
C GLY A 272 -37.27 -45.08 32.89
N LYS A 273 -36.45 -44.36 32.12
CA LYS A 273 -35.00 -44.32 32.34
C LYS A 273 -34.63 -43.47 33.56
N PRO A 274 -33.51 -43.76 34.26
CA PRO A 274 -33.05 -42.99 35.41
C PRO A 274 -32.86 -41.51 35.09
N LEU A 275 -33.34 -40.63 35.98
CA LEU A 275 -33.28 -39.18 35.79
C LEU A 275 -31.83 -38.67 35.64
N LEU A 276 -30.90 -39.24 36.42
CA LEU A 276 -29.49 -38.88 36.35
C LEU A 276 -28.88 -39.24 34.99
N GLU A 277 -29.17 -40.44 34.48
CA GLU A 277 -28.71 -40.90 33.17
C GLU A 277 -29.25 -40.00 32.04
N MET A 278 -30.51 -39.57 32.14
CA MET A 278 -31.13 -38.67 31.16
C MET A 278 -30.62 -37.23 31.25
N PHE A 279 -30.28 -36.76 32.45
CA PHE A 279 -29.62 -35.48 32.64
C PHE A 279 -28.20 -35.49 32.03
N LEU A 280 -27.40 -36.52 32.33
CA LEU A 280 -26.05 -36.69 31.77
C LEU A 280 -26.09 -36.82 30.24
N THR A 281 -27.06 -37.56 29.70
CA THR A 281 -27.28 -37.69 28.25
C THR A 281 -27.64 -36.35 27.62
N GLY A 282 -28.52 -35.56 28.24
CA GLY A 282 -28.89 -34.23 27.77
C GLY A 282 -27.71 -33.25 27.77
N VAL A 283 -26.91 -33.20 28.85
CA VAL A 283 -25.71 -32.36 28.91
C VAL A 283 -24.70 -32.76 27.82
N SER A 284 -24.51 -34.07 27.63
CA SER A 284 -23.58 -34.59 26.62
C SER A 284 -24.02 -34.27 25.20
N LEU A 285 -25.33 -34.32 24.92
CA LEU A 285 -25.90 -33.93 23.64
C LEU A 285 -25.77 -32.42 23.39
N ALA A 286 -25.97 -31.60 24.42
CA ALA A 286 -25.83 -30.15 24.32
C ALA A 286 -24.39 -29.75 23.94
N VAL A 287 -23.40 -30.42 24.54
CA VAL A 287 -21.97 -30.24 24.23
C VAL A 287 -21.66 -30.73 22.82
N ALA A 288 -22.20 -31.89 22.41
CA ALA A 288 -21.99 -32.44 21.08
C ALA A 288 -22.42 -31.51 19.94
N VAL A 289 -23.54 -30.81 20.11
CA VAL A 289 -24.12 -29.95 19.06
C VAL A 289 -23.27 -28.71 18.80
N VAL A 290 -22.57 -28.20 19.82
CA VAL A 290 -21.83 -26.94 19.72
C VAL A 290 -20.48 -27.20 19.06
N PRO A 291 -20.18 -26.56 17.93
CA PRO A 291 -18.92 -26.78 17.22
C PRO A 291 -17.79 -26.00 17.91
N GLU A 292 -17.25 -26.57 18.98
CA GLU A 292 -16.19 -25.99 19.81
C GLU A 292 -14.90 -25.73 19.01
N GLY A 293 -14.64 -26.52 17.96
CA GLY A 293 -13.51 -26.34 17.04
C GLY A 293 -13.69 -25.21 16.02
N LEU A 294 -14.88 -24.63 15.88
CA LEU A 294 -15.19 -23.65 14.83
C LEU A 294 -14.31 -22.38 14.90
N PRO A 295 -14.09 -21.74 16.07
CA PRO A 295 -13.24 -20.55 16.15
C PRO A 295 -11.77 -20.85 15.80
N ALA A 296 -11.28 -22.02 16.24
CA ALA A 296 -9.90 -22.43 16.00
C ALA A 296 -9.64 -22.70 14.51
N VAL A 297 -10.52 -23.44 13.84
CA VAL A 297 -10.39 -23.76 12.41
C VAL A 297 -10.55 -22.52 11.54
N VAL A 298 -11.48 -21.60 11.87
CA VAL A 298 -11.61 -20.33 11.16
C VAL A 298 -10.33 -19.51 11.26
N THR A 299 -9.76 -19.41 12.45
CA THR A 299 -8.50 -18.67 12.67
C THR A 299 -7.34 -19.30 11.91
N LEU A 300 -7.23 -20.63 11.92
CA LEU A 300 -6.22 -21.36 11.18
C LEU A 300 -6.37 -21.19 9.67
N THR A 301 -7.60 -21.28 9.15
CA THR A 301 -7.91 -21.10 7.72
C THR A 301 -7.54 -19.69 7.27
N LEU A 302 -7.90 -18.66 8.05
CA LEU A 302 -7.50 -17.28 7.78
C LEU A 302 -5.98 -17.10 7.82
N ALA A 303 -5.29 -17.68 8.82
CA ALA A 303 -3.83 -17.60 8.91
C ALA A 303 -3.13 -18.24 7.70
N LEU A 304 -3.61 -19.40 7.25
CA LEU A 304 -3.11 -20.05 6.03
C LEU A 304 -3.41 -19.22 4.78
N GLY A 305 -4.60 -18.62 4.70
CA GLY A 305 -5.01 -17.72 3.63
C GLY A 305 -4.13 -16.47 3.54
N VAL A 306 -3.83 -15.83 4.67
CA VAL A 306 -2.90 -14.69 4.72
C VAL A 306 -1.53 -15.10 4.18
N ARG A 307 -1.02 -16.28 4.54
CA ARG A 307 0.25 -16.78 4.01
C ARG A 307 0.22 -16.96 2.49
N SER A 308 -0.90 -17.43 1.93
CA SER A 308 -1.10 -17.50 0.47
C SER A 308 -1.18 -16.11 -0.18
N MET A 309 -1.86 -15.14 0.46
CA MET A 309 -1.93 -13.75 -0.02
C MET A 309 -0.55 -13.07 -0.04
N VAL A 310 0.29 -13.32 0.98
CA VAL A 310 1.67 -12.81 1.00
C VAL A 310 2.50 -13.37 -0.17
N ARG A 311 2.29 -14.63 -0.55
CA ARG A 311 2.92 -15.21 -1.76
C ARG A 311 2.42 -14.54 -3.05
N ARG A 312 1.19 -14.03 -3.04
CA ARG A 312 0.61 -13.16 -4.08
C ARG A 312 0.99 -11.69 -3.89
N LYS A 313 2.06 -11.38 -3.16
CA LYS A 313 2.60 -10.04 -2.92
C LYS A 313 1.67 -9.07 -2.18
N ALA A 314 0.54 -9.54 -1.64
CA ALA A 314 -0.36 -8.76 -0.81
C ALA A 314 -0.13 -9.05 0.68
N LEU A 315 0.44 -8.08 1.39
CA LEU A 315 0.77 -8.19 2.81
C LEU A 315 -0.35 -7.57 3.66
N LEU A 316 -1.01 -8.36 4.49
CA LEU A 316 -2.17 -7.92 5.27
C LEU A 316 -1.74 -7.41 6.64
N ARG A 317 -2.14 -6.18 7.00
CA ARG A 317 -1.91 -5.60 8.33
C ARG A 317 -2.91 -6.06 9.36
N ARG A 318 -4.11 -6.44 8.92
CA ARG A 318 -5.22 -6.87 9.78
C ARG A 318 -5.92 -8.08 9.16
N LEU A 319 -6.32 -9.05 9.98
CA LEU A 319 -7.01 -10.26 9.51
C LEU A 319 -8.36 -9.98 8.83
N ARG A 320 -9.07 -8.95 9.31
CA ARG A 320 -10.32 -8.48 8.71
C ARG A 320 -10.19 -8.11 7.22
N ALA A 321 -9.00 -7.68 6.81
CA ALA A 321 -8.75 -7.25 5.44
C ALA A 321 -8.83 -8.41 4.44
N ALA A 322 -8.55 -9.65 4.89
CA ALA A 322 -8.66 -10.84 4.06
C ALA A 322 -10.12 -11.09 3.63
N GLU A 323 -11.05 -10.94 4.58
CA GLU A 323 -12.48 -11.08 4.31
C GLU A 323 -12.99 -9.93 3.44
N GLY A 324 -12.68 -8.69 3.82
CA GLY A 324 -13.11 -7.51 3.07
C GLY A 324 -12.66 -7.57 1.61
N LEU A 325 -11.42 -7.98 1.36
CA LEU A 325 -10.87 -8.05 0.00
C LEU A 325 -11.60 -9.09 -0.85
N GLY A 326 -11.93 -10.27 -0.29
CA GLY A 326 -12.71 -11.28 -1.00
C GLY A 326 -14.12 -10.81 -1.36
N ALA A 327 -14.71 -9.94 -0.53
CA ALA A 327 -16.03 -9.36 -0.71
C ALA A 327 -16.04 -8.08 -1.57
N ALA A 328 -14.88 -7.57 -2.00
CA ALA A 328 -14.79 -6.35 -2.78
C ALA A 328 -15.60 -6.44 -4.09
N THR A 329 -16.41 -5.41 -4.34
CA THR A 329 -17.19 -5.27 -5.57
C THR A 329 -16.73 -4.09 -6.42
N VAL A 330 -16.01 -3.13 -5.83
CA VAL A 330 -15.39 -2.00 -6.52
C VAL A 330 -13.94 -1.88 -6.06
N VAL A 331 -13.03 -1.66 -7.00
CA VAL A 331 -11.63 -1.30 -6.72
C VAL A 331 -11.34 0.04 -7.37
N CYS A 332 -11.26 1.07 -6.55
CA CYS A 332 -10.75 2.39 -6.91
C CYS A 332 -9.23 2.33 -6.91
N THR A 333 -8.59 2.59 -8.05
CA THR A 333 -7.14 2.51 -8.17
C THR A 333 -6.53 3.79 -8.72
N ASP A 334 -5.37 4.16 -8.18
CA ASP A 334 -4.52 5.16 -8.81
C ASP A 334 -3.95 4.61 -10.14
N LYS A 335 -3.63 5.52 -11.07
CA LYS A 335 -3.04 5.21 -12.36
C LYS A 335 -1.53 5.06 -12.25
N THR A 336 -0.85 6.07 -11.69
CA THR A 336 0.61 6.16 -11.72
C THR A 336 1.19 5.08 -10.81
N GLY A 337 2.04 4.23 -11.37
CA GLY A 337 2.71 3.18 -10.61
C GLY A 337 1.93 1.93 -10.25
N THR A 338 0.59 2.02 -10.14
CA THR A 338 -0.28 0.87 -9.89
C THR A 338 -0.70 0.19 -11.20
N LEU A 339 -1.30 0.95 -12.13
CA LEU A 339 -1.69 0.46 -13.46
C LEU A 339 -0.55 0.62 -14.48
N THR A 340 0.40 1.49 -14.18
CA THR A 340 1.51 1.89 -15.05
C THR A 340 2.85 1.61 -14.37
N GLN A 341 3.93 1.57 -15.14
CA GLN A 341 5.25 1.24 -14.60
C GLN A 341 5.89 2.38 -13.80
N ASN A 342 5.39 3.62 -13.95
CA ASN A 342 6.06 4.86 -13.55
C ASN A 342 7.47 4.97 -14.13
N GLN A 343 7.63 4.52 -15.37
CA GLN A 343 8.87 4.60 -16.12
C GLN A 343 8.57 5.33 -17.42
N MET A 344 8.76 6.64 -17.40
CA MET A 344 8.49 7.47 -18.57
C MET A 344 9.29 6.95 -19.76
N THR A 345 8.59 6.63 -20.84
CA THR A 345 9.18 5.95 -22.00
C THR A 345 8.80 6.71 -23.25
N VAL A 346 9.80 7.04 -24.08
CA VAL A 346 9.55 7.55 -25.44
C VAL A 346 8.93 6.43 -26.26
N GLN A 347 7.73 6.68 -26.77
CA GLN A 347 6.98 5.76 -27.62
C GLN A 347 6.98 6.20 -29.08
N ARG A 348 7.19 7.49 -29.32
CA ARG A 348 6.96 8.10 -30.62
C ARG A 348 7.86 9.29 -30.85
N ILE A 349 8.38 9.43 -32.05
CA ILE A 349 9.15 10.58 -32.49
C ILE A 349 8.59 11.01 -33.83
N TRP A 350 8.07 12.22 -33.89
CA TRP A 350 7.66 12.84 -35.14
C TRP A 350 8.78 13.71 -35.69
N GLN A 351 9.05 13.54 -36.98
CA GLN A 351 9.96 14.37 -37.75
C GLN A 351 9.23 14.85 -39.00
N PHE A 352 9.71 15.92 -39.61
CA PHE A 352 9.00 16.49 -40.75
C PHE A 352 8.84 15.45 -41.89
N GLY A 353 7.58 15.09 -42.18
CA GLY A 353 7.22 14.10 -43.21
C GLY A 353 7.14 12.64 -42.77
N ARG A 354 7.41 12.30 -41.49
CA ARG A 354 7.29 10.91 -41.00
C ARG A 354 7.13 10.79 -39.48
N GLU A 355 6.67 9.62 -39.07
CA GLU A 355 6.50 9.24 -37.66
C GLU A 355 7.31 7.96 -37.40
N VAL A 356 8.05 7.97 -36.29
CA VAL A 356 8.93 6.88 -35.86
C VAL A 356 8.41 6.34 -34.54
N ASP A 357 8.01 5.07 -34.52
CA ASP A 357 7.65 4.38 -33.29
C ASP A 357 8.93 3.88 -32.59
N VAL A 358 8.95 3.96 -31.26
CA VAL A 358 10.11 3.56 -30.44
C VAL A 358 9.69 2.36 -29.60
N THR A 359 10.28 1.19 -29.89
CA THR A 359 9.97 -0.05 -29.18
C THR A 359 10.76 -0.17 -27.88
N GLY A 360 10.36 -1.10 -27.01
CA GLY A 360 10.97 -1.31 -25.69
C GLY A 360 10.40 -0.38 -24.63
N VAL A 361 10.23 -0.91 -23.41
CA VAL A 361 9.52 -0.24 -22.31
C VAL A 361 10.46 -0.08 -21.12
N GLY A 362 10.37 1.06 -20.43
CA GLY A 362 11.16 1.31 -19.24
C GLY A 362 12.55 1.85 -19.51
N TYR A 363 13.44 1.71 -18.52
CA TYR A 363 14.81 2.25 -18.57
C TYR A 363 15.85 1.29 -19.18
N ASP A 364 15.44 0.07 -19.56
CA ASP A 364 16.29 -0.84 -20.32
C ASP A 364 16.40 -0.34 -21.78
N PRO A 365 17.61 -0.07 -22.31
CA PRO A 365 17.80 0.39 -23.68
C PRO A 365 17.60 -0.72 -24.73
N LEU A 366 17.13 -1.91 -24.34
CA LEU A 366 16.64 -2.90 -25.30
C LEU A 366 15.41 -2.37 -26.06
N GLY A 367 15.60 -2.10 -27.35
CA GLY A 367 14.56 -1.62 -28.26
C GLY A 367 15.15 -1.20 -29.60
N HIS A 368 14.28 -0.74 -30.49
CA HIS A 368 14.63 -0.24 -31.82
C HIS A 368 13.60 0.78 -32.31
N PHE A 369 13.90 1.40 -33.45
CA PHE A 369 13.04 2.38 -34.10
C PHE A 369 12.33 1.73 -35.28
N GLU A 370 11.05 2.03 -35.45
CA GLU A 370 10.21 1.52 -36.54
C GLU A 370 9.53 2.66 -37.30
N VAL A 371 9.37 2.50 -38.60
CA VAL A 371 8.53 3.37 -39.44
C VAL A 371 7.56 2.46 -40.17
N SER A 372 6.25 2.70 -40.03
CA SER A 372 5.21 1.85 -40.61
C SER A 372 5.34 0.36 -40.24
N GLY A 373 5.85 0.06 -39.04
CA GLY A 373 6.08 -1.30 -38.54
C GLY A 373 7.36 -1.98 -39.03
N GLU A 374 8.19 -1.29 -39.83
CA GLU A 374 9.48 -1.81 -40.29
C GLU A 374 10.64 -1.18 -39.51
N ARG A 375 11.56 -2.02 -39.04
CA ARG A 375 12.75 -1.56 -38.30
C ARG A 375 13.67 -0.72 -39.19
N ILE A 376 14.03 0.46 -38.71
CA ILE A 376 14.98 1.35 -39.39
C ILE A 376 16.38 1.28 -38.76
N ASP A 377 17.41 1.52 -39.57
CA ASP A 377 18.79 1.69 -39.10
C ASP A 377 19.07 3.17 -38.78
N TYR A 378 19.11 3.49 -37.48
CA TYR A 378 19.37 4.83 -36.99
C TYR A 378 20.75 5.38 -37.42
N ARG A 379 21.71 4.52 -37.79
CA ARG A 379 23.08 4.94 -38.18
C ARG A 379 23.10 5.72 -39.49
N HIS A 380 22.13 5.45 -40.35
CA HIS A 380 21.96 6.12 -41.65
C HIS A 380 20.91 7.23 -41.60
N ASP A 381 20.45 7.59 -40.39
CA ASP A 381 19.36 8.51 -40.17
C ASP A 381 19.83 9.78 -39.43
N LEU A 382 20.41 10.71 -40.20
CA LEU A 382 20.99 11.93 -39.64
C LEU A 382 19.96 12.79 -38.88
N PRO A 383 18.72 13.02 -39.37
CA PRO A 383 17.74 13.78 -38.60
C PRO A 383 17.40 13.16 -37.25
N LEU A 384 17.27 11.84 -37.18
CA LEU A 384 17.03 11.14 -35.91
C LEU A 384 18.23 11.28 -34.97
N GLN A 385 19.45 11.18 -35.50
CA GLN A 385 20.65 11.34 -34.70
C GLN A 385 20.76 12.75 -34.10
N GLU A 386 20.46 13.78 -34.87
CA GLU A 386 20.54 15.18 -34.44
C GLU A 386 19.51 15.53 -33.37
N LEU A 387 18.30 14.96 -33.49
CA LEU A 387 17.27 15.07 -32.46
C LEU A 387 17.71 14.42 -31.15
N LEU A 388 18.16 13.17 -31.21
CA LEU A 388 18.58 12.42 -30.02
C LEU A 388 19.83 13.03 -29.36
N ARG A 389 20.80 13.49 -30.15
CA ARG A 389 21.96 14.24 -29.64
C ARG A 389 21.55 15.51 -28.90
N SER A 390 20.64 16.29 -29.49
CA SER A 390 20.11 17.49 -28.82
C SER A 390 19.34 17.17 -27.55
N ALA A 391 18.65 16.02 -27.53
CA ALA A 391 17.91 15.51 -26.37
C ALA A 391 18.83 15.05 -25.23
N VAL A 392 20.02 14.56 -25.55
CA VAL A 392 21.07 14.16 -24.61
C VAL A 392 21.81 15.37 -24.06
N LEU A 393 22.21 16.32 -24.92
CA LEU A 393 22.97 17.49 -24.49
C LEU A 393 22.14 18.42 -23.60
N CYS A 394 20.88 18.65 -23.96
CA CYS A 394 19.96 19.46 -23.18
C CYS A 394 19.25 18.57 -22.15
N ASN A 395 19.98 18.02 -21.17
CA ASN A 395 19.47 17.00 -20.24
C ASN A 395 20.26 16.99 -18.91
N HIS A 396 19.58 16.77 -17.79
CA HIS A 396 20.21 16.49 -16.48
C HIS A 396 19.96 15.06 -15.99
N GLY A 397 19.07 14.31 -16.65
CA GLY A 397 18.80 12.92 -16.39
C GLY A 397 19.98 12.01 -16.74
N THR A 398 20.15 10.95 -15.97
CA THR A 398 21.18 9.93 -16.19
C THR A 398 20.58 8.55 -15.98
N VAL A 399 20.93 7.59 -16.84
CA VAL A 399 20.51 6.19 -16.74
C VAL A 399 21.75 5.31 -16.72
N ARG A 400 21.94 4.53 -15.66
CA ARG A 400 23.12 3.68 -15.44
C ARG A 400 22.71 2.28 -15.02
N ARG A 401 23.56 1.31 -15.37
CA ARG A 401 23.37 -0.08 -14.96
C ARG A 401 24.15 -0.34 -13.68
N GLU A 402 23.44 -0.62 -12.59
CA GLU A 402 23.97 -0.94 -11.27
C GLU A 402 23.42 -2.29 -10.81
N ASP A 403 24.27 -3.18 -10.30
CA ASP A 403 23.88 -4.52 -9.83
C ASP A 403 23.06 -5.32 -10.86
N GLY A 404 23.32 -5.09 -12.15
CA GLY A 404 22.61 -5.73 -13.26
C GLY A 404 21.28 -5.07 -13.66
N VAL A 405 20.79 -4.08 -12.91
CA VAL A 405 19.51 -3.37 -13.12
C VAL A 405 19.75 -1.94 -13.61
N TRP A 406 18.94 -1.45 -14.54
CA TRP A 406 18.97 -0.06 -14.99
C TRP A 406 18.28 0.85 -13.98
N LYS A 407 19.01 1.81 -13.42
CA LYS A 407 18.51 2.86 -12.54
C LYS A 407 18.56 4.21 -13.24
N HIS A 408 17.63 5.08 -12.89
CA HIS A 408 17.56 6.44 -13.39
C HIS A 408 17.80 7.42 -12.24
N TYR A 409 18.41 8.55 -12.58
CA TYR A 409 18.68 9.66 -11.67
C TYR A 409 18.27 10.95 -12.39
N GLY A 410 17.45 11.77 -11.74
CA GLY A 410 16.88 12.98 -12.35
C GLY A 410 15.41 12.80 -12.75
N GLU A 411 14.89 13.73 -13.55
CA GLU A 411 13.46 13.77 -13.88
C GLU A 411 13.09 12.69 -14.93
N PRO A 412 11.97 11.97 -14.79
CA PRO A 412 11.63 10.85 -15.68
C PRO A 412 11.50 11.21 -17.17
N THR A 413 10.97 12.38 -17.52
CA THR A 413 10.88 12.87 -18.91
C THR A 413 12.26 13.00 -19.52
N GLU A 414 13.22 13.50 -18.76
CA GLU A 414 14.61 13.63 -19.21
C GLU A 414 15.30 12.27 -19.37
N CYS A 415 15.12 11.38 -18.39
CA CYS A 415 15.67 10.02 -18.44
C CYS A 415 15.11 9.23 -19.65
N ALA A 416 13.83 9.43 -20.00
CA ALA A 416 13.21 8.80 -21.17
C ALA A 416 13.93 9.16 -22.48
N LEU A 417 14.41 10.41 -22.60
CA LEU A 417 15.19 10.87 -23.76
C LEU A 417 16.57 10.21 -23.81
N ILE A 418 17.22 10.06 -22.66
CA ILE A 418 18.51 9.35 -22.55
C ILE A 418 18.35 7.89 -22.97
N VAL A 419 17.29 7.21 -22.54
CA VAL A 419 17.00 5.83 -22.97
C VAL A 419 16.77 5.75 -24.48
N ALA A 420 16.04 6.72 -25.06
CA ALA A 420 15.85 6.76 -26.51
C ALA A 420 17.18 6.91 -27.25
N ALA A 421 18.11 7.72 -26.76
CA ALA A 421 19.45 7.84 -27.33
C ALA A 421 20.29 6.56 -27.15
N LEU A 422 20.18 5.88 -26.00
CA LEU A 422 20.82 4.59 -25.75
C LEU A 422 20.29 3.47 -26.67
N LYS A 423 19.00 3.46 -27.01
CA LYS A 423 18.43 2.56 -28.02
C LYS A 423 19.07 2.76 -29.41
N ALA A 424 19.55 3.97 -29.69
CA ALA A 424 20.36 4.30 -30.85
C ALA A 424 21.88 4.08 -30.64
N TRP A 425 22.29 3.37 -29.58
CA TRP A 425 23.69 3.09 -29.25
C TRP A 425 24.59 4.33 -29.25
N MET A 426 24.03 5.50 -28.89
CA MET A 426 24.81 6.72 -28.80
C MET A 426 25.72 6.69 -27.59
N ASP A 427 26.94 7.19 -27.77
CA ASP A 427 27.84 7.48 -26.66
C ASP A 427 27.33 8.73 -25.94
N ILE A 428 26.88 8.55 -24.70
CA ILE A 428 26.32 9.63 -23.86
C ILE A 428 27.39 10.29 -23.01
N ASP A 429 28.53 9.62 -22.79
CA ASP A 429 29.61 10.09 -21.90
C ASP A 429 30.62 10.99 -22.64
N GLY A 430 30.35 11.31 -23.91
CA GLY A 430 31.14 12.23 -24.72
C GLY A 430 31.06 13.66 -24.18
N VAL A 431 32.11 14.12 -23.51
CA VAL A 431 32.19 15.46 -22.91
C VAL A 431 32.30 16.54 -24.00
N SER A 432 31.16 17.04 -24.44
CA SER A 432 31.08 18.33 -25.11
C SER A 432 31.20 19.47 -24.09
N ARG A 433 31.96 20.52 -24.43
CA ARG A 433 32.09 21.68 -23.56
C ARG A 433 30.79 22.50 -23.59
N LEU A 434 30.00 22.41 -22.52
CA LEU A 434 28.85 23.29 -22.30
C LEU A 434 29.35 24.65 -21.78
N VAL A 435 28.98 25.72 -22.47
CA VAL A 435 29.42 27.09 -22.17
C VAL A 435 28.42 27.81 -21.30
N ASN A 436 27.13 27.53 -21.48
CA ASN A 436 26.06 28.15 -20.72
C ASN A 436 24.80 27.28 -20.68
N GLU A 437 23.95 27.51 -19.70
CA GLU A 437 22.67 26.85 -19.52
C GLU A 437 21.59 27.84 -19.05
N PHE A 438 20.40 27.69 -19.61
CA PHE A 438 19.18 28.23 -19.04
C PHE A 438 18.32 27.06 -18.55
N ALA A 439 18.20 26.92 -17.22
CA ALA A 439 17.46 25.84 -16.58
C ALA A 439 15.96 25.88 -16.90
N PHE A 440 15.26 24.77 -16.70
CA PHE A 440 13.81 24.74 -16.84
C PHE A 440 13.11 25.58 -15.75
N ASP A 441 12.10 26.36 -16.13
CA ASP A 441 11.20 27.06 -15.20
C ASP A 441 9.74 26.92 -15.68
N SER A 442 8.80 26.77 -14.75
CA SER A 442 7.38 26.53 -15.03
C SER A 442 6.68 27.70 -15.75
N THR A 443 7.23 28.91 -15.63
CA THR A 443 6.81 30.13 -16.33
C THR A 443 7.21 30.08 -17.80
N ARG A 444 8.46 29.66 -18.09
CA ARG A 444 9.00 29.63 -19.46
C ARG A 444 8.76 28.31 -20.21
N LYS A 445 8.49 27.21 -19.48
CA LYS A 445 8.17 25.85 -19.97
C LYS A 445 9.16 25.27 -21.00
N ARG A 446 10.44 25.63 -20.90
CA ARG A 446 11.51 25.17 -21.79
C ARG A 446 12.85 25.18 -21.07
N MET A 447 13.82 24.47 -21.62
CA MET A 447 15.21 24.35 -21.18
C MET A 447 16.13 24.56 -22.40
N SER A 448 17.29 25.19 -22.19
CA SER A 448 18.30 25.29 -23.24
C SER A 448 19.73 25.22 -22.71
N VAL A 449 20.61 24.62 -23.50
CA VAL A 449 22.04 24.54 -23.23
C VAL A 449 22.83 25.01 -24.45
N ILE A 450 23.99 25.63 -24.22
CA ILE A 450 24.89 26.09 -25.28
C ILE A 450 26.12 25.20 -25.29
N GLU A 451 26.30 24.48 -26.40
CA GLU A 451 27.45 23.64 -26.68
C GLU A 451 28.48 24.41 -27.51
N GLN A 452 29.76 24.32 -27.14
CA GLN A 452 30.87 24.78 -28.00
C GLN A 452 31.44 23.61 -28.82
N VAL A 453 31.33 23.71 -30.14
CA VAL A 453 31.90 22.77 -31.12
C VAL A 453 32.95 23.52 -31.95
N GLY A 454 34.23 23.38 -31.56
CA GLY A 454 35.31 24.19 -32.12
C GLY A 454 35.09 25.68 -31.82
N ASP A 455 35.06 26.51 -32.85
CA ASP A 455 34.76 27.95 -32.74
C ASP A 455 33.27 28.28 -32.83
N ASN A 456 32.41 27.29 -33.09
CA ASN A 456 30.97 27.49 -33.23
C ASN A 456 30.22 27.14 -31.94
N TRP A 457 29.17 27.91 -31.64
CA TRP A 457 28.25 27.67 -30.53
C TRP A 457 26.91 27.17 -31.07
N ILE A 458 26.38 26.11 -30.46
CA ILE A 458 25.10 25.51 -30.83
C ILE A 458 24.20 25.53 -29.59
N ALA A 459 23.04 26.17 -29.72
CA ALA A 459 22.00 26.11 -28.70
C ALA A 459 21.10 24.90 -28.94
N HIS A 460 20.95 24.04 -27.93
CA HIS A 460 20.00 22.92 -27.92
C HIS A 460 18.84 23.26 -26.99
N VAL A 461 17.61 23.17 -27.49
CA VAL A 461 16.40 23.62 -26.79
C VAL A 461 15.38 22.50 -26.74
N LYS A 462 14.79 22.27 -25.56
CA LYS A 462 13.64 21.37 -25.38
C LYS A 462 12.56 22.02 -24.54
N GLY A 463 11.31 21.64 -24.75
CA GLY A 463 10.19 22.29 -24.05
C GLY A 463 8.83 22.01 -24.65
N ALA A 464 7.83 22.67 -24.08
CA ALA A 464 6.44 22.52 -24.50
C ALA A 464 6.26 22.95 -25.98
N PRO A 465 5.60 22.14 -26.83
CA PRO A 465 5.43 22.48 -28.24
C PRO A 465 4.80 23.86 -28.46
N GLU A 466 3.80 24.24 -27.66
CA GLU A 466 3.14 25.54 -27.75
C GLU A 466 4.07 26.74 -27.48
N VAL A 467 5.21 26.51 -26.80
CA VAL A 467 6.22 27.54 -26.53
C VAL A 467 7.35 27.53 -27.55
N ILE A 468 7.76 26.35 -28.02
CA ILE A 468 8.90 26.22 -28.95
C ILE A 468 8.48 26.52 -30.39
N LEU A 469 7.32 26.05 -30.85
CA LEU A 469 6.92 26.20 -32.25
C LEU A 469 6.82 27.65 -32.73
N PRO A 470 6.30 28.61 -31.94
CA PRO A 470 6.33 30.03 -32.31
C PRO A 470 7.75 30.61 -32.47
N ARG A 471 8.76 29.97 -31.86
CA ARG A 471 10.16 30.40 -31.89
C ARG A 471 10.98 29.71 -32.99
N CYS A 472 10.40 28.74 -33.69
CA CYS A 472 11.02 28.08 -34.83
C CYS A 472 10.80 28.89 -36.11
N SER A 473 11.88 29.19 -36.83
CA SER A 473 11.87 29.78 -38.19
C SER A 473 12.25 28.76 -39.26
N HIS A 474 12.96 27.69 -38.87
CA HIS A 474 13.43 26.64 -39.77
C HIS A 474 12.96 25.26 -39.29
N LEU A 475 12.95 24.29 -40.20
CA LEU A 475 12.74 22.88 -39.88
C LEU A 475 13.85 22.04 -40.50
N LEU A 476 14.15 20.91 -39.87
CA LEU A 476 14.99 19.86 -40.43
C LEU A 476 14.10 18.83 -41.13
N GLU A 477 14.24 18.71 -42.45
CA GLU A 477 13.61 17.67 -43.26
C GLU A 477 14.61 16.61 -43.70
N GLY A 478 14.13 15.41 -44.02
CA GLY A 478 14.94 14.26 -44.47
C GLY A 478 14.74 13.01 -43.60
N GLY A 479 15.60 12.01 -43.81
CA GLY A 479 15.51 10.71 -43.12
C GLY A 479 14.91 9.62 -44.00
N GLY A 480 15.05 8.35 -43.59
CA GLY A 480 14.55 7.21 -44.37
C GLY A 480 15.24 7.06 -45.73
N GLY A 481 16.50 7.52 -45.83
CA GLY A 481 17.29 7.55 -47.07
C GLY A 481 17.30 8.89 -47.83
N ALA A 482 16.44 9.85 -47.46
CA ALA A 482 16.48 11.20 -48.02
C ALA A 482 17.54 12.09 -47.34
N PRO A 483 18.27 12.94 -48.09
CA PRO A 483 19.31 13.81 -47.53
C PRO A 483 18.71 14.82 -46.55
N ALA A 484 19.37 15.01 -45.40
CA ALA A 484 18.95 15.98 -44.40
C ALA A 484 19.15 17.41 -44.92
N ARG A 485 18.11 18.25 -44.83
CA ARG A 485 18.15 19.64 -45.26
C ARG A 485 17.46 20.54 -44.24
N ILE A 486 18.06 21.69 -43.97
CA ILE A 486 17.42 22.76 -43.20
C ILE A 486 16.76 23.72 -44.19
N ARG A 487 15.49 24.03 -43.98
CA ARG A 487 14.76 25.04 -44.77
C ARG A 487 13.85 25.89 -43.89
N GLU A 488 13.47 27.06 -44.38
CA GLU A 488 12.49 27.92 -43.72
C GLU A 488 11.13 27.25 -43.63
N MET A 489 10.44 27.48 -42.50
CA MET A 489 9.08 26.98 -42.27
C MET A 489 8.06 27.87 -42.97
N SER A 490 7.25 27.28 -43.84
CA SER A 490 6.04 27.89 -44.38
C SER A 490 4.87 27.78 -43.39
N ASP A 491 3.80 28.55 -43.60
CA ASP A 491 2.57 28.44 -42.79
C ASP A 491 1.93 27.05 -42.90
N SER A 492 2.05 26.40 -44.06
CA SER A 492 1.60 25.01 -44.24
C SER A 492 2.38 24.04 -43.35
N ASP A 493 3.69 24.26 -43.18
CA ASP A 493 4.51 23.40 -42.33
C ASP A 493 4.15 23.57 -40.86
N ARG A 494 3.86 24.80 -40.44
CA ARG A 494 3.42 25.09 -39.06
C ARG A 494 2.12 24.36 -38.72
N ASN A 495 1.16 24.33 -39.66
CA ASN A 495 -0.08 23.58 -39.49
C ASN A 495 0.17 22.07 -39.40
N GLN A 496 1.04 21.51 -40.26
CA GLN A 496 1.38 20.10 -40.22
C GLN A 496 2.04 19.68 -38.89
N VAL A 497 2.91 20.54 -38.34
CA VAL A 497 3.51 20.29 -37.03
C VAL A 497 2.45 20.35 -35.92
N ALA A 498 1.53 21.31 -35.97
CA ALA A 498 0.45 21.43 -35.00
C ALA A 498 -0.47 20.19 -35.03
N GLU A 499 -0.84 19.71 -36.22
CA GLU A 499 -1.62 18.48 -36.41
C GLU A 499 -0.87 17.25 -35.85
N ALA A 500 0.45 17.18 -36.06
CA ALA A 500 1.27 16.10 -35.50
C ALA A 500 1.31 16.13 -33.97
N VAL A 501 1.48 17.31 -33.35
CA VAL A 501 1.43 17.48 -31.90
C VAL A 501 0.08 17.04 -31.34
N GLU A 502 -1.02 17.45 -31.99
CA GLU A 502 -2.38 17.09 -31.58
C GLU A 502 -2.63 15.58 -31.72
N SER A 503 -2.19 14.97 -32.82
CA SER A 503 -2.28 13.52 -33.05
C SER A 503 -1.54 12.72 -31.96
N ILE A 504 -0.28 13.09 -31.66
CA ILE A 504 0.51 12.45 -30.61
C ILE A 504 -0.16 12.63 -29.24
N ALA A 505 -0.60 13.84 -28.92
CA ALA A 505 -1.27 14.15 -27.66
C ALA A 505 -2.60 13.40 -27.48
N SER A 506 -3.38 13.26 -28.56
CA SER A 506 -4.66 12.54 -28.57
C SER A 506 -4.50 11.04 -28.27
N SER A 507 -3.31 10.50 -28.54
CA SER A 507 -2.91 9.13 -28.20
C SER A 507 -2.50 8.97 -26.73
N GLY A 508 -2.64 10.02 -25.91
CA GLY A 508 -2.29 10.04 -24.50
C GLY A 508 -0.80 10.23 -24.22
N LEU A 509 -0.02 10.60 -25.23
CA LEU A 509 1.42 10.82 -25.09
C LEU A 509 1.68 12.28 -24.68
N ARG A 510 2.54 12.47 -23.68
CA ARG A 510 3.13 13.78 -23.35
C ARG A 510 4.07 14.18 -24.48
N THR A 511 3.85 15.36 -25.05
CA THR A 511 4.63 15.90 -26.17
C THR A 511 5.75 16.82 -25.68
N LEU A 512 6.91 16.73 -26.32
CA LEU A 512 8.06 17.61 -26.09
C LEU A 512 8.69 17.97 -27.44
N ALA A 513 8.79 19.26 -27.75
CA ALA A 513 9.47 19.71 -28.96
C ALA A 513 10.98 19.83 -28.69
N ILE A 514 11.79 19.41 -29.65
CA ILE A 514 13.26 19.54 -29.61
C ILE A 514 13.69 20.36 -30.81
N ALA A 515 14.48 21.39 -30.54
CA ALA A 515 14.96 22.33 -31.54
C ALA A 515 16.41 22.70 -31.27
N ARG A 516 17.07 23.25 -32.29
CA ARG A 516 18.44 23.76 -32.16
C ARG A 516 18.65 25.06 -32.93
N ARG A 517 19.70 25.80 -32.59
CA ARG A 517 20.15 26.94 -33.37
C ARG A 517 21.67 27.01 -33.39
N ASN A 518 22.24 27.27 -34.57
CA ASN A 518 23.65 27.61 -34.69
C ASN A 518 23.81 29.11 -34.41
N LEU A 519 24.58 29.46 -33.38
CA LEU A 519 24.82 30.83 -32.96
C LEU A 519 26.07 31.45 -33.63
N GLY A 520 26.86 30.65 -34.35
CA GLY A 520 28.16 31.11 -34.87
C GLY A 520 29.16 31.25 -33.73
N HIS A 521 29.71 32.45 -33.50
CA HIS A 521 30.72 32.73 -32.46
C HIS A 521 30.18 33.68 -31.39
N ASP A 522 30.72 33.56 -30.17
CA ASP A 522 30.54 34.43 -28.99
C ASP A 522 29.31 35.36 -29.04
N HIS A 523 28.17 34.85 -28.58
CA HIS A 523 26.90 35.56 -28.58
C HIS A 523 26.54 35.99 -27.15
N ALA A 524 25.99 37.21 -26.97
CA ALA A 524 25.48 37.65 -25.68
C ALA A 524 24.47 36.64 -25.12
N CYS A 525 24.68 36.22 -23.87
CA CYS A 525 23.99 35.11 -23.21
C CYS A 525 22.63 35.49 -22.61
N ASP A 526 21.76 36.18 -23.36
CA ASP A 526 20.36 36.32 -22.95
C ASP A 526 19.52 35.13 -23.45
N ALA A 527 18.63 34.63 -22.60
CA ALA A 527 17.84 33.43 -22.88
C ALA A 527 16.90 33.65 -24.07
N ASP A 528 16.23 34.81 -24.14
CA ASP A 528 15.25 35.06 -25.20
C ASP A 528 15.89 35.34 -26.56
N GLU A 529 17.11 35.88 -26.60
CA GLU A 529 17.88 36.04 -27.85
C GLU A 529 18.35 34.69 -28.41
N VAL A 530 18.86 33.81 -27.55
CA VAL A 530 19.36 32.47 -27.93
C VAL A 530 18.22 31.56 -28.38
N GLU A 531 17.06 31.66 -27.73
CA GLU A 531 15.90 30.78 -27.94
C GLU A 531 14.94 31.26 -29.05
N GLN A 532 15.37 32.15 -29.94
CA GLN A 532 14.62 32.57 -31.14
C GLN A 532 15.21 31.98 -32.42
N SER A 533 14.49 32.06 -33.54
CA SER A 533 14.95 31.62 -34.87
C SER A 533 15.46 30.17 -34.88
N LEU A 534 14.77 29.31 -34.14
CA LEU A 534 15.15 27.92 -33.95
C LEU A 534 14.90 27.07 -35.20
N THR A 535 15.66 25.99 -35.35
CA THR A 535 15.41 24.90 -36.28
C THR A 535 14.72 23.76 -35.53
N LEU A 536 13.47 23.46 -35.87
CA LEU A 536 12.74 22.32 -35.30
C LEU A 536 13.38 21.01 -35.78
N LEU A 537 13.76 20.14 -34.84
CA LEU A 537 14.30 18.81 -35.13
C LEU A 537 13.19 17.74 -35.12
N GLY A 538 12.21 17.90 -34.24
CA GLY A 538 11.05 17.02 -34.15
C GLY A 538 10.30 17.16 -32.84
N VAL A 539 9.27 16.32 -32.69
CA VAL A 539 8.42 16.26 -31.50
C VAL A 539 8.47 14.84 -30.95
N VAL A 540 8.81 14.70 -29.67
CA VAL A 540 8.85 13.42 -28.98
C VAL A 540 7.54 13.23 -28.22
N GLY A 541 6.91 12.08 -28.42
CA GLY A 541 5.78 11.58 -27.66
C GLY A 541 6.23 10.50 -26.67
N MET A 542 5.97 10.74 -25.39
CA MET A 542 6.32 9.82 -24.33
C MET A 542 5.14 9.59 -23.39
N MET A 543 5.12 8.44 -22.73
CA MET A 543 4.12 8.15 -21.72
C MET A 543 4.71 7.30 -20.62
N ASP A 544 4.01 7.27 -19.49
CA ASP A 544 4.15 6.21 -18.52
C ASP A 544 3.35 4.99 -19.00
N PRO A 545 4.01 3.91 -19.45
CA PRO A 545 3.37 2.77 -20.09
C PRO A 545 2.59 1.93 -19.06
N PRO A 546 1.42 1.35 -19.44
CA PRO A 546 0.73 0.39 -18.59
C PRO A 546 1.59 -0.86 -18.38
N ARG A 547 1.43 -1.52 -17.23
CA ARG A 547 2.09 -2.81 -17.00
C ARG A 547 1.46 -3.88 -17.91
N PRO A 548 2.23 -4.78 -18.54
CA PRO A 548 1.70 -5.79 -19.46
C PRO A 548 0.56 -6.64 -18.87
N GLU A 549 0.70 -7.03 -17.61
CA GLU A 549 -0.23 -7.88 -16.86
C GLU A 549 -1.53 -7.18 -16.41
N VAL A 550 -1.59 -5.84 -16.49
CA VAL A 550 -2.75 -5.07 -15.99
C VAL A 550 -3.98 -5.29 -16.86
N ALA A 551 -3.82 -5.42 -18.17
CA ALA A 551 -4.96 -5.66 -19.07
C ALA A 551 -5.69 -6.98 -18.73
N ASP A 552 -4.92 -8.05 -18.52
CA ASP A 552 -5.46 -9.35 -18.12
C ASP A 552 -6.11 -9.28 -16.72
N ALA A 553 -5.50 -8.54 -15.79
CA ALA A 553 -6.03 -8.35 -14.44
C ALA A 553 -7.37 -7.58 -14.44
N VAL A 554 -7.50 -6.53 -15.27
CA VAL A 554 -8.75 -5.76 -15.44
C VAL A 554 -9.84 -6.64 -16.06
N ALA A 555 -9.50 -7.43 -17.08
CA ALA A 555 -10.45 -8.37 -17.68
C ALA A 555 -10.93 -9.42 -16.67
N LEU A 556 -10.01 -10.01 -15.90
CA LEU A 556 -10.33 -10.97 -14.84
C LEU A 556 -11.22 -10.35 -13.77
N ALA A 557 -10.91 -9.13 -13.32
CA ALA A 557 -11.74 -8.37 -12.38
C ALA A 557 -13.18 -8.19 -12.91
N GLY A 558 -13.33 -7.81 -14.18
CA GLY A 558 -14.63 -7.67 -14.83
C GLY A 558 -15.43 -8.98 -14.84
N THR A 559 -14.81 -10.10 -15.23
CA THR A 559 -15.47 -11.42 -15.19
C THR A 559 -15.83 -11.89 -13.78
N ALA A 560 -15.09 -11.43 -12.77
CA ALA A 560 -15.33 -11.70 -11.36
C ALA A 560 -16.38 -10.78 -10.71
N GLY A 561 -17.00 -9.90 -11.50
CA GLY A 561 -18.00 -8.92 -11.04
C GLY A 561 -17.41 -7.77 -10.22
N ILE A 562 -16.11 -7.51 -10.37
CA ILE A 562 -15.40 -6.43 -9.68
C ILE A 562 -15.27 -5.27 -10.65
N ARG A 563 -15.83 -4.13 -10.28
CA ARG A 563 -15.71 -2.92 -11.06
C ARG A 563 -14.40 -2.20 -10.73
N VAL A 564 -13.57 -1.97 -11.74
CA VAL A 564 -12.31 -1.22 -11.59
C VAL A 564 -12.56 0.24 -11.98
N VAL A 565 -12.19 1.16 -11.10
CA VAL A 565 -12.39 2.60 -11.28
C VAL A 565 -11.03 3.30 -11.19
N MET A 566 -10.60 3.94 -12.28
CA MET A 566 -9.37 4.72 -12.28
C MET A 566 -9.62 6.10 -11.67
N ILE A 567 -8.79 6.49 -10.70
CA ILE A 567 -8.77 7.82 -10.10
C ILE A 567 -7.36 8.38 -10.22
N THR A 568 -7.17 9.48 -10.94
CA THR A 568 -5.83 10.01 -11.24
C THR A 568 -5.74 11.53 -11.12
N GLY A 569 -4.53 12.03 -10.88
CA GLY A 569 -4.17 13.45 -11.02
C GLY A 569 -3.93 13.88 -12.47
N ASP A 570 -3.81 12.94 -13.40
CA ASP A 570 -3.54 13.23 -14.81
C ASP A 570 -4.71 13.91 -15.53
N SER A 571 -4.44 14.40 -16.74
CA SER A 571 -5.48 14.92 -17.63
C SER A 571 -6.49 13.84 -18.04
N ALA A 572 -7.73 14.25 -18.30
CA ALA A 572 -8.78 13.34 -18.77
C ALA A 572 -8.39 12.61 -20.08
N ALA A 573 -7.73 13.30 -21.01
CA ALA A 573 -7.28 12.70 -22.27
C ALA A 573 -6.26 11.58 -22.05
N THR A 574 -5.26 11.82 -21.19
CA THR A 574 -4.26 10.81 -20.80
C THR A 574 -4.90 9.63 -20.11
N ALA A 575 -5.80 9.88 -19.15
CA ALA A 575 -6.49 8.84 -18.39
C ALA A 575 -7.35 7.94 -19.31
N LEU A 576 -8.12 8.53 -20.23
CA LEU A 576 -8.94 7.79 -21.20
C LEU A 576 -8.10 7.00 -22.21
N ALA A 577 -6.93 7.53 -22.60
CA ALA A 577 -6.01 6.79 -23.47
C ALA A 577 -5.42 5.56 -22.76
N ILE A 578 -5.02 5.69 -21.49
CA ILE A 578 -4.56 4.55 -20.67
C ILE A 578 -5.70 3.55 -20.48
N ALA A 579 -6.90 4.03 -20.10
CA ALA A 579 -8.08 3.20 -19.88
C ALA A 579 -8.38 2.30 -21.09
N ARG A 580 -8.37 2.87 -22.31
CA ARG A 580 -8.54 2.11 -23.55
C ARG A 580 -7.44 1.07 -23.77
N LYS A 581 -6.18 1.39 -23.49
CA LYS A 581 -5.05 0.45 -23.64
C LYS A 581 -5.12 -0.75 -22.70
N ILE A 582 -5.65 -0.57 -21.49
CA ILE A 582 -5.78 -1.65 -20.49
C ILE A 582 -7.15 -2.32 -20.48
N GLY A 583 -8.04 -1.95 -21.40
CA GLY A 583 -9.38 -2.55 -21.51
C GLY A 583 -10.36 -2.14 -20.42
N LEU A 584 -10.18 -0.97 -19.79
CA LEU A 584 -11.20 -0.41 -18.90
C LEU A 584 -12.40 0.09 -19.73
N PRO A 585 -13.65 -0.22 -19.32
CA PRO A 585 -14.85 0.18 -20.07
C PRO A 585 -15.18 1.67 -19.99
N SER A 586 -14.37 2.47 -19.30
CA SER A 586 -14.62 3.89 -19.08
C SER A 586 -14.48 4.73 -20.36
N GLU A 587 -15.61 5.15 -20.92
CA GLU A 587 -15.64 6.06 -22.09
C GLU A 587 -15.66 7.54 -21.68
N THR A 588 -16.04 7.82 -20.43
CA THR A 588 -16.21 9.18 -19.91
C THR A 588 -15.32 9.45 -18.71
N ALA A 589 -14.81 10.68 -18.62
CA ALA A 589 -13.97 11.15 -17.53
C ALA A 589 -14.62 12.32 -16.82
N LEU A 590 -14.75 12.26 -15.50
CA LEU A 590 -15.14 13.39 -14.66
C LEU A 590 -13.88 14.07 -14.13
N VAL A 591 -13.75 15.36 -14.41
CA VAL A 591 -12.61 16.17 -13.95
C VAL A 591 -12.90 16.72 -12.56
N GLY A 592 -11.89 16.85 -11.70
CA GLY A 592 -12.03 17.40 -10.34
C GLY A 592 -12.87 18.68 -10.26
N SER A 593 -12.63 19.65 -11.15
CA SER A 593 -13.41 20.90 -11.19
C SER A 593 -14.91 20.71 -11.47
N GLN A 594 -15.29 19.62 -12.15
CA GLN A 594 -16.69 19.26 -12.38
C GLN A 594 -17.29 18.56 -11.16
N LEU A 595 -16.48 17.78 -10.41
CA LEU A 595 -16.92 17.13 -9.18
C LEU A 595 -17.37 18.16 -8.14
N ASP A 596 -16.64 19.27 -8.00
CA ASP A 596 -16.99 20.33 -7.04
C ASP A 596 -18.34 20.99 -7.36
N GLY A 597 -18.74 21.01 -8.63
CA GLY A 597 -19.99 21.62 -9.09
C GLY A 597 -21.22 20.73 -9.02
N ILE A 598 -21.08 19.42 -8.80
CA ILE A 598 -22.21 18.47 -8.75
C ILE A 598 -22.55 18.05 -7.32
N SER A 599 -23.83 17.78 -7.06
CA SER A 599 -24.30 17.28 -5.76
C SER A 599 -23.95 15.79 -5.54
N ASP A 600 -23.98 15.31 -4.29
CA ASP A 600 -23.75 13.88 -3.99
C ASP A 600 -24.79 12.96 -4.63
N ALA A 601 -26.03 13.43 -4.79
CA ALA A 601 -27.08 12.69 -5.50
C ALA A 601 -26.76 12.56 -7.00
N GLU A 602 -26.28 13.63 -7.63
CA GLU A 602 -25.86 13.61 -9.04
C GLU A 602 -24.61 12.77 -9.25
N LEU A 603 -23.63 12.86 -8.33
CA LEU A 603 -22.46 12.00 -8.33
C LEU A 603 -22.88 10.53 -8.23
N SER A 604 -23.80 10.19 -7.34
CA SER A 604 -24.34 8.83 -7.18
C SER A 604 -24.97 8.30 -8.49
N GLU A 605 -25.70 9.12 -9.23
CA GLU A 605 -26.22 8.70 -10.55
C GLU A 605 -25.10 8.53 -11.59
N ARG A 606 -24.13 9.45 -11.65
CA ARG A 606 -23.03 9.37 -12.63
C ARG A 606 -22.12 8.17 -12.39
N ILE A 607 -21.85 7.81 -11.13
CA ILE A 607 -21.03 6.64 -10.82
C ILE A 607 -21.72 5.32 -11.16
N ARG A 608 -23.00 5.27 -11.53
CA ARG A 608 -23.62 4.02 -12.04
C ARG A 608 -23.08 3.59 -13.40
N GLY A 609 -22.72 4.55 -14.26
CA GLY A 609 -22.11 4.28 -15.56
C GLY A 609 -20.58 4.18 -15.48
N ASP A 610 -19.93 3.71 -16.54
CA ASP A 610 -18.47 3.53 -16.59
C ASP A 610 -17.72 4.87 -16.73
N VAL A 611 -17.45 5.50 -15.58
CA VAL A 611 -16.72 6.75 -15.42
C VAL A 611 -15.34 6.50 -14.80
N LEU A 612 -14.34 7.25 -15.27
CA LEU A 612 -13.07 7.45 -14.57
C LEU A 612 -12.96 8.88 -14.02
N PHE A 613 -12.07 9.10 -13.06
CA PHE A 613 -11.89 10.42 -12.44
C PHE A 613 -10.48 10.96 -12.69
N ALA A 614 -10.39 12.20 -13.16
CA ALA A 614 -9.16 12.85 -13.58
C ALA A 614 -8.94 14.19 -12.86
N ARG A 615 -7.68 14.59 -12.66
CA ARG A 615 -7.28 15.79 -11.88
C ARG A 615 -8.00 15.90 -10.53
N THR A 616 -8.04 14.80 -9.79
CA THR A 616 -8.74 14.73 -8.50
C THR A 616 -7.90 15.24 -7.33
N THR A 617 -8.56 15.84 -6.33
CA THR A 617 -7.96 16.20 -5.04
C THR A 617 -8.16 15.09 -3.99
N PRO A 618 -7.40 15.11 -2.88
CA PRO A 618 -7.58 14.17 -1.76
C PRO A 618 -9.03 14.06 -1.25
N GLU A 619 -9.69 15.21 -1.08
CA GLU A 619 -11.05 15.31 -0.57
C GLU A 619 -12.05 14.70 -1.57
N GLN A 620 -11.80 14.87 -2.86
CA GLN A 620 -12.59 14.28 -3.92
C GLN A 620 -12.42 12.75 -3.97
N LYS A 621 -11.21 12.23 -3.74
CA LYS A 621 -10.98 10.77 -3.61
C LYS A 621 -11.83 10.18 -2.48
N LEU A 622 -11.83 10.83 -1.31
CA LEU A 622 -12.66 10.44 -0.17
C LEU A 622 -14.17 10.49 -0.50
N ARG A 623 -14.61 11.55 -1.17
CA ARG A 623 -16.01 11.73 -1.59
C ARG A 623 -16.46 10.64 -2.56
N ILE A 624 -15.62 10.24 -3.51
CA ILE A 624 -15.88 9.15 -4.45
C ILE A 624 -16.05 7.83 -3.70
N VAL A 625 -15.16 7.52 -2.75
CA VAL A 625 -15.27 6.31 -1.92
C VAL A 625 -16.60 6.29 -1.15
N ASN A 626 -16.98 7.40 -0.53
CA ASN A 626 -18.26 7.51 0.18
C ASN A 626 -19.46 7.28 -0.73
N ALA A 627 -19.42 7.79 -1.97
CA ALA A 627 -20.52 7.63 -2.92
C ALA A 627 -20.73 6.15 -3.32
N PHE A 628 -19.65 5.40 -3.55
CA PHE A 628 -19.76 3.96 -3.80
C PHE A 628 -20.26 3.19 -2.56
N GLN A 629 -19.74 3.51 -1.37
CA GLN A 629 -20.20 2.89 -0.12
C GLN A 629 -21.70 3.15 0.13
N ALA A 630 -22.19 4.36 -0.17
CA ALA A 630 -23.61 4.71 -0.04
C ALA A 630 -24.52 3.90 -0.97
N GLN A 631 -23.99 3.31 -2.04
CA GLN A 631 -24.70 2.38 -2.93
C GLN A 631 -24.61 0.92 -2.48
N GLY A 632 -23.95 0.63 -1.35
CA GLY A 632 -23.78 -0.72 -0.81
C GLY A 632 -22.62 -1.51 -1.43
N HIS A 633 -21.72 -0.84 -2.16
CA HIS A 633 -20.49 -1.48 -2.63
C HIS A 633 -19.48 -1.66 -1.49
N ILE A 634 -18.71 -2.75 -1.56
CA ILE A 634 -17.51 -2.95 -0.73
C ILE A 634 -16.34 -2.41 -1.53
N VAL A 635 -15.75 -1.32 -1.04
CA VAL A 635 -14.79 -0.51 -1.80
C VAL A 635 -13.37 -0.80 -1.36
N GLY A 636 -12.56 -1.30 -2.30
CA GLY A 636 -11.10 -1.27 -2.20
C GLY A 636 -10.56 0.04 -2.76
N MET A 637 -9.67 0.73 -2.05
CA MET A 637 -8.99 1.94 -2.54
C MET A 637 -7.49 1.71 -2.56
N THR A 638 -6.82 2.00 -3.68
CA THR A 638 -5.35 2.03 -3.75
C THR A 638 -4.80 3.44 -3.59
N GLY A 639 -3.60 3.57 -3.02
CA GLY A 639 -2.93 4.86 -2.87
C GLY A 639 -1.49 4.71 -2.41
N ASP A 640 -0.66 5.68 -2.75
CA ASP A 640 0.77 5.71 -2.42
C ASP A 640 1.14 6.97 -1.62
N GLY A 641 0.42 8.07 -1.80
CA GLY A 641 0.72 9.35 -1.18
C GLY A 641 0.06 9.59 0.16
N VAL A 642 0.61 10.55 0.91
CA VAL A 642 -0.01 11.12 2.13
C VAL A 642 -1.44 11.60 1.85
N ASN A 643 -1.62 12.17 0.66
CA ASN A 643 -2.87 12.63 0.10
C ASN A 643 -3.95 11.55 0.00
N ASP A 644 -3.58 10.27 -0.10
CA ASP A 644 -4.53 9.17 -0.21
C ASP A 644 -4.93 8.59 1.14
N ALA A 645 -4.20 8.91 2.22
CA ALA A 645 -4.42 8.34 3.54
C ALA A 645 -5.87 8.49 4.06
N PRO A 646 -6.58 9.63 3.88
CA PRO A 646 -7.98 9.73 4.28
C PRO A 646 -8.89 8.75 3.51
N ALA A 647 -8.72 8.65 2.19
CA ALA A 647 -9.52 7.76 1.34
C ALA A 647 -9.21 6.28 1.63
N LEU A 648 -7.93 5.94 1.81
CA LEU A 648 -7.46 4.61 2.21
C LEU A 648 -8.07 4.16 3.54
N LYS A 649 -8.10 5.04 4.54
CA LYS A 649 -8.64 4.73 5.86
C LYS A 649 -10.17 4.64 5.87
N LYS A 650 -10.85 5.34 4.96
CA LYS A 650 -12.31 5.34 4.85
C LYS A 650 -12.85 4.15 4.05
N ALA A 651 -12.09 3.68 3.05
CA ALA A 651 -12.44 2.51 2.26
C ALA A 651 -12.65 1.28 3.15
N ASP A 652 -13.47 0.33 2.69
CA ASP A 652 -13.66 -0.94 3.39
C ASP A 652 -12.36 -1.75 3.43
N ILE A 653 -11.53 -1.58 2.39
CA ILE A 653 -10.19 -2.11 2.28
C ILE A 653 -9.24 -1.05 1.71
N GLY A 654 -8.40 -0.46 2.56
CA GLY A 654 -7.29 0.39 2.11
C GLY A 654 -6.11 -0.45 1.61
N ILE A 655 -5.57 -0.13 0.43
CA ILE A 655 -4.46 -0.84 -0.21
C ILE A 655 -3.33 0.15 -0.50
N ALA A 656 -2.21 0.04 0.21
CA ALA A 656 -1.05 0.88 -0.02
C ALA A 656 -0.02 0.21 -0.93
N MET A 657 0.74 1.04 -1.64
CA MET A 657 1.91 0.61 -2.41
C MET A 657 3.08 0.31 -1.44
N GLY A 658 3.84 -0.75 -1.70
CA GLY A 658 4.90 -1.24 -0.84
C GLY A 658 6.26 -0.62 -1.16
N GLU A 659 6.59 -0.47 -2.44
CA GLU A 659 7.86 0.15 -2.84
C GLU A 659 7.74 1.67 -2.77
N ARG A 660 6.72 2.25 -3.39
CA ARG A 660 6.54 3.71 -3.50
C ARG A 660 5.63 4.33 -2.46
N GLY A 661 4.83 3.52 -1.78
CA GLY A 661 3.90 4.05 -0.80
C GLY A 661 4.66 4.73 0.34
N THR A 662 4.28 5.96 0.60
CA THR A 662 4.64 6.71 1.79
C THR A 662 4.28 5.88 3.03
N ASP A 663 5.04 6.02 4.11
CA ASP A 663 4.71 5.30 5.35
C ASP A 663 3.35 5.72 5.90
N VAL A 664 2.88 6.92 5.52
CA VAL A 664 1.55 7.42 5.85
C VAL A 664 0.48 6.63 5.13
N ALA A 665 0.61 6.43 3.81
CA ALA A 665 -0.30 5.59 3.03
C ALA A 665 -0.29 4.14 3.54
N LYS A 666 0.90 3.55 3.71
CA LYS A 666 1.09 2.21 4.31
C LYS A 666 0.46 2.11 5.69
N GLY A 667 0.59 3.15 6.50
CA GLY A 667 0.04 3.29 7.84
C GLY A 667 -1.48 3.43 7.88
N ALA A 668 -2.10 4.00 6.85
CA ALA A 668 -3.54 4.15 6.72
C ALA A 668 -4.23 2.91 6.12
N ALA A 669 -3.53 2.16 5.28
CA ALA A 669 -4.07 0.99 4.57
C ALA A 669 -4.20 -0.26 5.45
N ASP A 670 -5.11 -1.17 5.06
CA ASP A 670 -5.25 -2.50 5.66
C ASP A 670 -4.34 -3.54 4.98
N ILE A 671 -3.94 -3.29 3.73
CA ILE A 671 -3.10 -4.16 2.90
C ILE A 671 -1.95 -3.34 2.30
N VAL A 672 -0.77 -3.94 2.14
CA VAL A 672 0.38 -3.36 1.45
C VAL A 672 0.78 -4.28 0.29
N LEU A 673 0.86 -3.75 -0.93
CA LEU A 673 1.32 -4.47 -2.12
C LEU A 673 2.83 -4.40 -2.22
N THR A 674 3.52 -5.50 -1.96
CA THR A 674 4.99 -5.53 -1.92
C THR A 674 5.67 -5.33 -3.28
N ASP A 675 4.91 -5.28 -4.38
CA ASP A 675 5.38 -5.15 -5.77
C ASP A 675 4.71 -4.00 -6.54
N ASP A 676 3.89 -3.19 -5.85
CA ASP A 676 3.20 -2.04 -6.45
C ASP A 676 2.32 -2.44 -7.67
N ASN A 677 1.78 -3.65 -7.70
CA ASN A 677 1.11 -4.20 -8.87
C ASN A 677 -0.39 -4.40 -8.68
N PHE A 678 -1.21 -3.83 -9.58
CA PHE A 678 -2.65 -4.06 -9.58
C PHE A 678 -3.05 -5.54 -9.70
N SER A 679 -2.29 -6.34 -10.46
CA SER A 679 -2.58 -7.78 -10.62
C SER A 679 -2.53 -8.55 -9.29
N SER A 680 -1.67 -8.12 -8.37
CA SER A 680 -1.55 -8.69 -7.02
C SER A 680 -2.80 -8.44 -6.18
N ILE A 681 -3.53 -7.34 -6.41
CA ILE A 681 -4.85 -7.10 -5.80
C ILE A 681 -5.82 -8.18 -6.24
N ILE A 682 -5.94 -8.41 -7.55
CA ILE A 682 -6.89 -9.38 -8.10
C ILE A 682 -6.55 -10.81 -7.66
N GLY A 683 -5.26 -11.17 -7.65
CA GLY A 683 -4.80 -12.44 -7.10
C GLY A 683 -5.08 -12.61 -5.61
N ALA A 684 -5.09 -11.52 -4.84
CA ALA A 684 -5.46 -11.54 -3.42
C ALA A 684 -6.98 -11.59 -3.22
N VAL A 685 -7.80 -10.99 -4.09
CA VAL A 685 -9.27 -11.18 -4.08
C VAL A 685 -9.61 -12.65 -4.34
N GLU A 686 -8.94 -13.30 -5.32
CA GLU A 686 -9.11 -14.73 -5.61
C GLU A 686 -8.87 -15.58 -4.36
N GLU A 687 -7.78 -15.31 -3.64
CA GLU A 687 -7.46 -16.02 -2.40
C GLU A 687 -8.48 -15.72 -1.30
N GLY A 688 -8.93 -14.47 -1.14
CA GLY A 688 -9.97 -14.10 -0.17
C GLY A 688 -11.28 -14.85 -0.39
N ARG A 689 -11.73 -14.95 -1.65
CA ARG A 689 -12.91 -15.73 -2.02
C ARG A 689 -12.73 -17.22 -1.77
N ARG A 690 -11.55 -17.78 -2.08
CA ARG A 690 -11.20 -19.18 -1.78
C ARG A 690 -11.28 -19.48 -0.28
N GLN A 691 -10.77 -18.59 0.56
CA GLN A 691 -10.83 -18.78 2.01
C GLN A 691 -12.26 -18.74 2.54
N TYR A 692 -13.09 -17.81 2.05
CA TYR A 692 -14.50 -17.77 2.41
C TYR A 692 -15.24 -19.06 2.02
N ASP A 693 -15.01 -19.56 0.80
CA ASP A 693 -15.57 -20.83 0.33
C ASP A 693 -15.13 -22.03 1.18
N ASN A 694 -13.85 -22.07 1.57
CA ASN A 694 -13.31 -23.14 2.43
C ASN A 694 -13.96 -23.10 3.82
N ILE A 695 -14.10 -21.92 4.41
CA ILE A 695 -14.78 -21.74 5.69
C ILE A 695 -16.24 -22.21 5.59
N GLN A 696 -16.95 -21.88 4.51
CA GLN A 696 -18.32 -22.37 4.30
C GLN A 696 -18.39 -23.89 4.17
N LYS A 697 -17.48 -24.52 3.42
CA LYS A 697 -17.43 -25.99 3.27
C LYS A 697 -17.21 -26.67 4.61
N PHE A 698 -16.26 -26.16 5.39
CA PHE A 698 -15.95 -26.70 6.72
C PHE A 698 -17.12 -26.51 7.71
N VAL A 699 -17.72 -25.32 7.76
CA VAL A 699 -18.90 -25.07 8.60
C VAL A 699 -20.02 -26.06 8.23
N ARG A 700 -20.28 -26.27 6.93
CA ARG A 700 -21.29 -27.25 6.48
C ARG A 700 -20.93 -28.68 6.84
N TYR A 701 -19.65 -29.05 6.77
CA TYR A 701 -19.16 -30.37 7.16
C TYR A 701 -19.45 -30.65 8.64
N LEU A 702 -18.99 -29.77 9.54
CA LEU A 702 -19.23 -29.93 10.99
C LEU A 702 -20.72 -29.97 11.31
N LEU A 703 -21.51 -29.07 10.72
CA LEU A 703 -22.95 -29.06 10.96
C LEU A 703 -23.64 -30.33 10.47
N SER A 704 -23.20 -30.89 9.34
CA SER A 704 -23.74 -32.14 8.83
C SER A 704 -23.43 -33.31 9.77
N SER A 705 -22.21 -33.38 10.29
CA SER A 705 -21.79 -34.41 11.25
C SER A 705 -22.60 -34.31 12.55
N ASN A 706 -22.58 -33.14 13.19
CA ASN A 706 -23.31 -32.88 14.43
C ASN A 706 -24.82 -33.15 14.26
N THR A 707 -25.42 -32.77 13.13
CA THR A 707 -26.84 -33.04 12.86
C THR A 707 -27.11 -34.55 12.77
N GLY A 708 -26.22 -35.31 12.12
CA GLY A 708 -26.32 -36.76 12.02
C GLY A 708 -26.26 -37.45 13.39
N GLU A 709 -25.32 -37.05 14.24
CA GLU A 709 -25.20 -37.57 15.61
C GLU A 709 -26.48 -37.32 16.41
N VAL A 710 -26.97 -36.08 16.38
CA VAL A 710 -28.17 -35.67 17.13
C VAL A 710 -29.40 -36.45 16.68
N VAL A 711 -29.59 -36.59 15.36
CA VAL A 711 -30.71 -37.36 14.79
C VAL A 711 -30.61 -38.83 15.18
N ALA A 712 -29.42 -39.43 15.10
CA ALA A 712 -29.21 -40.83 15.46
C ALA A 712 -29.51 -41.09 16.94
N ILE A 713 -28.99 -40.25 17.84
CA ILE A 713 -29.24 -40.35 19.29
C ILE A 713 -30.72 -40.15 19.59
N PHE A 714 -31.35 -39.12 19.02
CA PHE A 714 -32.77 -38.83 19.22
C PHE A 714 -33.66 -40.00 18.79
N LEU A 715 -33.51 -40.49 17.55
CA LEU A 715 -34.33 -41.58 17.01
C LEU A 715 -34.18 -42.86 17.82
N ASN A 716 -32.96 -43.20 18.22
CA ASN A 716 -32.69 -44.40 19.00
C ASN A 716 -33.32 -44.34 20.41
N ILE A 717 -33.30 -43.17 21.06
CA ILE A 717 -33.98 -42.98 22.36
C ILE A 717 -35.49 -43.09 22.20
N VAL A 718 -36.07 -42.51 21.14
CA VAL A 718 -37.51 -42.61 20.84
C VAL A 718 -37.94 -44.07 20.58
N MET A 719 -37.08 -44.89 19.97
CA MET A 719 -37.32 -46.33 19.77
C MET A 719 -37.10 -47.19 21.03
N GLY A 720 -36.68 -46.58 22.15
CA GLY A 720 -36.37 -47.30 23.40
C GLY A 720 -35.04 -48.05 23.39
N GLY A 721 -34.12 -47.70 22.49
CA GLY A 721 -32.80 -48.34 22.37
C GLY A 721 -31.83 -48.04 23.53
N PRO A 722 -30.73 -48.81 23.64
CA PRO A 722 -29.61 -48.52 24.54
C PRO A 722 -28.86 -47.26 24.07
N LEU A 723 -28.00 -46.67 24.89
CA LEU A 723 -27.15 -45.54 24.47
C LEU A 723 -26.31 -45.91 23.24
N LEU A 724 -26.41 -45.10 22.17
CA LEU A 724 -25.71 -45.33 20.90
C LEU A 724 -24.22 -44.99 21.01
N PHE A 725 -23.92 -43.83 21.61
CA PHE A 725 -22.57 -43.34 21.84
C PHE A 725 -22.43 -42.88 23.28
N LEU A 726 -21.26 -43.13 23.86
CA LEU A 726 -20.85 -42.53 25.12
C LEU A 726 -20.47 -41.06 24.89
N PRO A 727 -20.66 -40.18 25.88
CA PRO A 727 -20.28 -38.76 25.79
C PRO A 727 -18.84 -38.53 25.31
N VAL A 728 -17.90 -39.35 25.80
CA VAL A 728 -16.48 -39.29 25.41
C VAL A 728 -16.25 -39.62 23.93
N GLN A 729 -17.07 -40.51 23.36
CA GLN A 729 -16.96 -40.91 21.95
C GLN A 729 -17.45 -39.79 21.03
N ILE A 730 -18.53 -39.11 21.45
CA ILE A 730 -19.08 -37.96 20.72
C ILE A 730 -18.05 -36.82 20.69
N LEU A 731 -17.47 -36.48 21.84
CA LEU A 731 -16.42 -35.47 21.92
C LEU A 731 -15.20 -35.82 21.06
N TRP A 732 -14.79 -37.10 21.06
CA TRP A 732 -13.68 -37.57 20.23
C TRP A 732 -13.98 -37.40 18.73
N MET A 733 -15.19 -37.76 18.29
CA MET A 733 -15.60 -37.57 16.89
C MET A 733 -15.59 -36.10 16.50
N ASN A 734 -16.23 -35.22 17.27
CA ASN A 734 -16.39 -33.82 16.91
C ASN A 734 -15.08 -33.01 17.00
N LEU A 735 -14.21 -33.32 17.96
CA LEU A 735 -13.01 -32.54 18.22
C LEU A 735 -11.76 -33.08 17.52
N VAL A 736 -11.59 -34.41 17.49
CA VAL A 736 -10.40 -35.05 16.91
C VAL A 736 -10.67 -35.46 15.49
N THR A 737 -11.64 -36.34 15.25
CA THR A 737 -11.88 -36.91 13.92
C THR A 737 -12.33 -35.82 12.94
N ASP A 738 -13.36 -35.07 13.30
CA ASP A 738 -13.92 -34.01 12.47
C ASP A 738 -13.02 -32.80 12.45
N GLY A 739 -12.43 -32.42 13.59
CA GLY A 739 -11.51 -31.29 13.67
C GLY A 739 -10.20 -31.44 12.89
N LEU A 740 -9.71 -32.68 12.68
CA LEU A 740 -8.54 -32.95 11.80
C LEU A 740 -8.92 -33.05 10.31
N THR A 741 -10.14 -33.49 10.01
CA THR A 741 -10.62 -33.67 8.63
C THR A 741 -11.03 -32.33 8.02
N ALA A 742 -11.56 -31.47 8.87
CA ALA A 742 -11.77 -30.05 8.69
C ALA A 742 -10.49 -29.26 8.35
#